data_AF-A0A366HTH0-F1
#
_entry.id   AF-A0A366HTH0-F1
#
_cell.length_a   1.000
_cell.length_b   1.000
_cell.length_c   1.000
_cell.angle_alpha   90.00
_cell.angle_beta   90.00
_cell.angle_gamma   90.00
#
_symmetry.space_group_name_H-M   'P 1'
#
loop_
_entity.id
_entity.type
_entity.pdbx_description
1 polymer ?
#
loop_
_entity_poly.entity_id
_entity_poly.type
_entity_poly.pdbx_seq_one_letter_code
_entity_poly.pdbx_strand_id
1 'polypeptide(L)'
;MKRRSSRSKSSVRSHATEGLAVTTTLLCAAGNLAAQTAPAPAAPAASTTLPPVIVEGSQDKVYKPERVESPKIQGPLRDVPQTITVIPEAVIKEQNATSLRDVLRNVPGISIQAGEGGGGPAGDNLSIRGFNAKTDIFVDNVRDFGGYTRDPFNFEQVEVFKGPSSSNAGRGSTGGSINLVSKSAQLQPFYAADVGGGTDNYFRATLDINQPLWTNQTPGTPAPAPVSGKGVVNVSGKGAKSVAPVAPGPETGAALRLNGLYHHADIPGRDYVEDERWGVAGSLVFGLGTDTRLTLNYFHLEQDNQPDYGIPWVPDTVTSLSKYANKAAPVPFHNYYGLTDRDYEEISTDIGTAIFEHDFSETLKFRSLFRVGRTTRDSVISAPRFAGTGTTLNHQFQSRDQEDTIYSNQTDIVADFETGALRHTLTAGFELTREESENRARATDTVPQSDLFHPNPTQNWTGRIFHTGAYSAADVDSAALYLFDKVAIGDHWEINGGLRWDYLETEFTDGHADGGSDTYNRDDSLLSWRAALVYKPVEIGSIYFAYGTSFNPATELLTSSSASAVVNQFNTDPEENRSYELGTKWDLLDEKLSITASLFRTEKTNARTADPADPTAFELSGEQVVQGFEIGLAGQITDNWRVFAGYTYLDSEIEASKNPLEVGNNVPNTPENSFSLWTVYDLPYGFQIGGGAQYVGSRYNNNLNQREAPDYWTFDAMLGYQVNENIAIRLNVYNLADEDYIDRVGGGHFVPGPGRSAVISLNVKF
;
A
#
# COMPACT_ATOMS: atom_id res chain seq x y z
N MET A 1 -34.56 -59.37 -2.88
CA MET A 1 -33.76 -60.18 -1.93
C MET A 1 -33.09 -59.21 -0.96
N LYS A 2 -33.31 -59.39 0.34
CA LYS A 2 -33.02 -58.44 1.44
C LYS A 2 -31.52 -58.20 1.63
N ARG A 3 -31.09 -56.94 1.82
CA ARG A 3 -30.04 -56.57 2.79
C ARG A 3 -30.33 -55.19 3.38
N ARG A 4 -30.45 -55.18 4.71
CA ARG A 4 -30.71 -54.06 5.60
C ARG A 4 -29.40 -53.31 5.87
N SER A 5 -29.42 -51.99 5.92
CA SER A 5 -28.60 -51.23 6.87
C SER A 5 -29.48 -50.15 7.52
N SER A 6 -29.37 -50.07 8.83
CA SER A 6 -30.26 -49.34 9.74
C SER A 6 -29.81 -47.90 9.90
N ARG A 7 -30.71 -46.94 9.63
CA ARG A 7 -30.63 -45.57 10.17
C ARG A 7 -31.11 -45.58 11.63
N SER A 8 -30.26 -45.12 12.54
CA SER A 8 -30.61 -44.81 13.93
C SER A 8 -30.81 -43.30 14.07
N LYS A 9 -31.94 -42.91 14.68
CA LYS A 9 -32.23 -41.57 15.20
C LYS A 9 -31.71 -41.49 16.64
N SER A 10 -31.08 -40.38 17.03
CA SER A 10 -30.98 -39.93 18.43
C SER A 10 -30.81 -38.40 18.39
N SER A 11 -31.85 -37.62 18.68
CA SER A 11 -32.24 -37.13 20.01
C SER A 11 -31.18 -36.24 20.67
N VAL A 12 -31.48 -34.95 20.61
CA VAL A 12 -30.93 -33.82 21.36
C VAL A 12 -30.64 -34.17 22.83
N ARG A 13 -29.39 -33.98 23.26
CA ARG A 13 -29.04 -33.63 24.64
C ARG A 13 -27.79 -32.74 24.63
N SER A 14 -27.95 -31.61 25.30
CA SER A 14 -26.91 -30.65 25.69
C SER A 14 -25.79 -31.31 26.48
N HIS A 15 -24.54 -31.09 26.08
CA HIS A 15 -23.41 -31.10 27.00
C HIS A 15 -22.54 -29.87 26.76
N ALA A 16 -22.28 -29.19 27.88
CA ALA A 16 -21.42 -28.05 28.03
C ALA A 16 -20.00 -28.39 27.58
N THR A 17 -19.43 -27.53 26.75
CA THR A 17 -18.02 -27.51 26.42
C THR A 17 -17.29 -26.71 27.49
N GLU A 18 -16.44 -27.39 28.24
CA GLU A 18 -15.44 -26.80 29.11
C GLU A 18 -14.46 -26.01 28.23
N GLY A 19 -14.45 -24.69 28.41
CA GLY A 19 -13.46 -23.79 27.81
C GLY A 19 -12.11 -23.98 28.49
N LEU A 20 -11.11 -24.39 27.71
CA LEU A 20 -9.71 -24.37 28.12
C LEU A 20 -9.20 -22.94 27.98
N ALA A 21 -9.33 -22.15 29.04
CA ALA A 21 -8.73 -20.83 29.15
C ALA A 21 -7.20 -20.98 29.34
N VAL A 22 -6.43 -20.62 28.32
CA VAL A 22 -4.98 -20.36 28.48
C VAL A 22 -4.82 -18.91 28.91
N THR A 23 -4.95 -18.68 30.22
CA THR A 23 -4.58 -17.43 30.88
C THR A 23 -3.06 -17.33 30.98
N THR A 24 -2.42 -16.60 30.07
CA THR A 24 -1.02 -16.18 30.21
C THR A 24 -0.95 -15.04 31.23
N THR A 25 -0.64 -15.37 32.48
CA THR A 25 -0.39 -14.40 33.54
C THR A 25 1.12 -14.14 33.59
N LEU A 26 1.59 -12.98 33.08
CA LEU A 26 2.96 -12.52 33.32
C LEU A 26 3.08 -12.09 34.78
N LEU A 27 3.78 -12.90 35.57
CA LEU A 27 4.07 -12.63 36.98
C LEU A 27 5.39 -11.87 37.09
N CYS A 28 5.33 -10.54 37.27
CA CYS A 28 6.46 -9.76 37.80
C CYS A 28 6.59 -10.05 39.30
N ALA A 29 7.63 -10.77 39.70
CA ALA A 29 8.01 -10.92 41.11
C ALA A 29 9.42 -10.37 41.34
N ALA A 30 9.46 -9.19 41.94
CA ALA A 30 10.64 -8.57 42.53
C ALA A 30 11.17 -9.43 43.69
N GLY A 31 12.45 -9.82 43.63
CA GLY A 31 13.17 -10.47 44.72
C GLY A 31 14.28 -9.57 45.22
N ASN A 32 14.00 -8.80 46.28
CA ASN A 32 15.01 -8.11 47.09
C ASN A 32 15.83 -9.14 47.89
N LEU A 33 17.15 -9.15 47.73
CA LEU A 33 18.09 -9.76 48.68
C LEU A 33 19.14 -8.73 49.08
N ALA A 34 19.08 -8.34 50.35
CA ALA A 34 20.06 -7.45 50.98
C ALA A 34 21.34 -8.22 51.29
N ALA A 35 22.45 -7.84 50.64
CA ALA A 35 23.79 -8.23 51.05
C ALA A 35 24.50 -7.02 51.68
N GLN A 36 24.84 -7.15 52.96
CA GLN A 36 25.68 -6.20 53.69
C GLN A 36 27.12 -6.24 53.15
N THR A 37 27.61 -5.10 52.65
CA THR A 37 29.03 -4.89 52.35
C THR A 37 29.59 -3.75 53.22
N ALA A 38 30.75 -4.01 53.82
CA ALA A 38 31.49 -3.11 54.71
C ALA A 38 31.91 -1.79 54.02
N PRO A 39 32.26 -0.72 54.78
CA PRO A 39 32.58 0.58 54.21
C PRO A 39 33.92 0.56 53.46
N ALA A 40 33.89 0.96 52.19
CA ALA A 40 35.09 1.19 51.38
C ALA A 40 35.69 2.59 51.68
N PRO A 41 37.02 2.76 51.63
CA PRO A 41 37.69 4.04 51.90
C PRO A 41 37.44 5.07 50.80
N ALA A 42 37.44 6.35 51.19
CA ALA A 42 37.08 7.49 50.34
C ALA A 42 37.88 7.58 49.03
N ALA A 43 37.15 7.70 47.91
CA ALA A 43 37.71 7.93 46.58
C ALA A 43 38.15 9.40 46.40
N PRO A 44 39.26 9.67 45.67
CA PRO A 44 39.66 11.03 45.31
C PRO A 44 38.67 11.68 44.32
N ALA A 45 38.54 13.00 44.40
CA ALA A 45 37.57 13.83 43.68
C ALA A 45 37.54 13.54 42.17
N ALA A 46 36.32 13.29 41.65
CA ALA A 46 36.04 13.06 40.24
C ALA A 46 36.31 14.33 39.42
N SER A 47 37.08 14.19 38.33
CA SER A 47 37.11 15.15 37.24
C SER A 47 35.75 15.17 36.54
N THR A 48 35.13 16.34 36.46
CA THR A 48 33.91 16.58 35.69
C THR A 48 34.18 16.37 34.21
N THR A 49 33.98 15.14 33.73
CA THR A 49 33.72 14.86 32.32
C THR A 49 32.28 15.26 32.06
N LEU A 50 32.07 16.21 31.15
CA LEU A 50 30.74 16.50 30.65
C LEU A 50 30.14 15.19 30.11
N PRO A 51 28.91 14.82 30.49
CA PRO A 51 28.27 13.66 29.90
C PRO A 51 28.23 13.84 28.38
N PRO A 52 28.50 12.79 27.60
CA PRO A 52 28.25 12.85 26.16
C PRO A 52 26.80 13.27 25.97
N VAL A 53 26.57 14.29 25.15
CA VAL A 53 25.25 14.61 24.65
C VAL A 53 24.88 13.46 23.73
N ILE A 54 24.22 12.44 24.29
CA ILE A 54 23.47 11.49 23.51
C ILE A 54 22.27 12.30 23.03
N VAL A 55 22.28 12.67 21.75
CA VAL A 55 21.08 13.13 21.09
C VAL A 55 20.20 11.90 20.95
N GLU A 56 19.42 11.60 21.98
CA GLU A 56 18.25 10.75 21.86
C GLU A 56 17.21 11.54 21.08
N GLY A 57 17.40 11.59 19.76
CA GLY A 57 16.34 11.97 18.85
C GLY A 57 15.30 10.87 18.92
N SER A 58 14.20 11.11 19.63
CA SER A 58 12.97 10.36 19.46
C SER A 58 12.62 10.40 17.97
N GLN A 59 12.97 9.33 17.23
CA GLN A 59 12.70 9.20 15.80
C GLN A 59 11.20 9.01 15.49
N ASP A 60 10.31 9.09 16.49
CA ASP A 60 8.94 8.58 16.35
C ASP A 60 7.95 9.56 15.68
N LYS A 61 8.34 10.81 15.35
CA LYS A 61 7.39 11.84 14.89
C LYS A 61 7.80 12.55 13.58
N VAL A 62 8.30 11.80 12.63
CA VAL A 62 8.68 12.35 11.30
C VAL A 62 7.48 12.28 10.35
N TYR A 63 6.94 13.45 9.99
CA TYR A 63 5.91 13.60 8.95
C TYR A 63 6.49 13.84 7.55
N LYS A 64 7.79 14.17 7.47
CA LYS A 64 8.52 14.44 6.24
C LYS A 64 9.64 13.41 6.07
N PRO A 65 9.38 12.29 5.39
CA PRO A 65 10.43 11.40 4.90
C PRO A 65 11.39 12.16 3.98
N GLU A 66 12.67 11.81 4.00
CA GLU A 66 13.69 12.49 3.18
C GLU A 66 13.98 11.77 1.86
N ARG A 67 13.71 10.47 1.78
CA ARG A 67 14.02 9.62 0.63
C ARG A 67 12.98 8.52 0.47
N VAL A 68 12.93 7.94 -0.73
CA VAL A 68 12.27 6.65 -0.96
C VAL A 68 13.25 5.51 -0.68
N GLU A 69 12.72 4.31 -0.44
CA GLU A 69 13.51 3.10 -0.21
C GLU A 69 14.07 2.51 -1.52
N SER A 70 13.48 2.84 -2.66
CA SER A 70 13.89 2.30 -3.96
C SER A 70 15.36 2.62 -4.30
N PRO A 71 16.21 1.61 -4.61
CA PRO A 71 17.57 1.87 -5.06
C PRO A 71 17.64 2.49 -6.47
N LYS A 72 16.53 2.47 -7.22
CA LYS A 72 16.42 3.08 -8.56
C LYS A 72 16.32 4.61 -8.51
N ILE A 73 16.08 5.19 -7.32
CA ILE A 73 15.87 6.63 -7.13
C ILE A 73 16.87 7.13 -6.09
N GLN A 74 17.71 8.07 -6.49
CA GLN A 74 18.88 8.49 -5.71
C GLN A 74 18.78 9.96 -5.27
N GLY A 75 19.16 10.20 -4.01
CA GLY A 75 19.13 11.52 -3.38
C GLY A 75 17.82 11.84 -2.65
N PRO A 76 17.72 13.06 -2.09
CA PRO A 76 16.56 13.47 -1.29
C PRO A 76 15.32 13.68 -2.17
N LEU A 77 14.12 13.45 -1.61
CA LEU A 77 12.81 13.61 -2.27
C LEU A 77 12.64 14.99 -2.91
N ARG A 78 13.22 16.04 -2.30
CA ARG A 78 13.26 17.41 -2.83
C ARG A 78 13.89 17.47 -4.22
N ASP A 79 14.87 16.64 -4.51
CA ASP A 79 15.62 16.70 -5.77
C ASP A 79 15.13 15.69 -6.81
N VAL A 80 14.25 14.75 -6.43
CA VAL A 80 13.69 13.76 -7.36
C VAL A 80 12.70 14.45 -8.31
N PRO A 81 12.91 14.42 -9.64
CA PRO A 81 12.05 15.12 -10.60
C PRO A 81 10.77 14.35 -10.96
N GLN A 82 9.97 14.04 -9.93
CA GLN A 82 8.70 13.35 -10.05
C GLN A 82 7.83 13.68 -8.83
N THR A 83 6.52 13.74 -9.02
CA THR A 83 5.56 13.84 -7.91
C THR A 83 5.52 12.51 -7.15
N ILE A 84 6.00 12.54 -5.90
CA ILE A 84 6.05 11.40 -4.99
C ILE A 84 5.48 11.84 -3.65
N THR A 85 4.58 11.05 -3.09
CA THR A 85 4.04 11.24 -1.74
C THR A 85 4.45 10.05 -0.88
N VAL A 86 5.14 10.29 0.23
CA VAL A 86 5.52 9.24 1.17
C VAL A 86 4.73 9.43 2.46
N ILE A 87 3.91 8.44 2.81
CA ILE A 87 3.13 8.41 4.05
C ILE A 87 3.95 7.66 5.10
N PRO A 88 4.47 8.34 6.13
CA PRO A 88 5.32 7.73 7.15
C PRO A 88 4.51 6.95 8.18
N GLU A 89 5.16 6.01 8.89
CA GLU A 89 4.59 5.23 10.00
C GLU A 89 3.86 6.10 11.03
N ALA A 90 4.38 7.30 11.32
CA ALA A 90 3.78 8.22 12.28
C ALA A 90 2.35 8.63 11.89
N VAL A 91 2.11 8.96 10.61
CA VAL A 91 0.78 9.31 10.11
C VAL A 91 -0.15 8.10 10.19
N ILE A 92 0.32 6.93 9.75
CA ILE A 92 -0.42 5.66 9.77
C ILE A 92 -0.88 5.33 11.21
N LYS A 93 0.05 5.40 12.18
CA LYS A 93 -0.23 5.13 13.59
C LYS A 93 -1.19 6.14 14.20
N GLU A 94 -0.98 7.44 13.98
CA GLU A 94 -1.81 8.48 14.59
C GLU A 94 -3.24 8.52 14.06
N GLN A 95 -3.44 8.12 12.80
CA GLN A 95 -4.76 7.88 12.23
C GLN A 95 -5.36 6.54 12.65
N ASN A 96 -4.54 5.63 13.20
CA ASN A 96 -4.91 4.23 13.43
C ASN A 96 -5.51 3.62 12.14
N ALA A 97 -4.82 3.85 11.02
CA ALA A 97 -5.18 3.28 9.72
C ALA A 97 -4.91 1.77 9.74
N THR A 98 -5.90 0.96 9.36
CA THR A 98 -5.83 -0.51 9.46
C THR A 98 -5.83 -1.21 8.11
N SER A 99 -6.03 -0.47 7.01
CA SER A 99 -5.94 -0.97 5.64
C SER A 99 -5.11 -0.04 4.76
N LEU A 100 -4.59 -0.55 3.64
CA LEU A 100 -3.93 0.28 2.63
C LEU A 100 -4.86 1.38 2.11
N ARG A 101 -6.16 1.10 2.00
CA ARG A 101 -7.16 2.11 1.59
C ARG A 101 -7.21 3.29 2.57
N ASP A 102 -7.19 3.02 3.87
CA ASP A 102 -7.15 4.08 4.90
C ASP A 102 -5.87 4.91 4.79
N VAL A 103 -4.73 4.24 4.56
CA VAL A 103 -3.44 4.93 4.36
C VAL A 103 -3.49 5.83 3.11
N LEU A 104 -4.04 5.33 2.01
CA LEU A 104 -4.09 6.03 0.72
C LEU A 104 -5.12 7.17 0.69
N ARG A 105 -6.08 7.25 1.63
CA ARG A 105 -6.92 8.45 1.81
C ARG A 105 -6.10 9.71 2.03
N ASN A 106 -4.87 9.58 2.53
CA ASN A 106 -3.95 10.71 2.67
C ASN A 106 -3.49 11.31 1.34
N VAL A 107 -3.67 10.62 0.21
CA VAL A 107 -3.13 11.01 -1.10
C VAL A 107 -4.28 11.36 -2.06
N PRO A 108 -4.49 12.66 -2.34
CA PRO A 108 -5.49 13.09 -3.32
C PRO A 108 -5.20 12.56 -4.72
N GLY A 109 -6.26 12.31 -5.50
CA GLY A 109 -6.15 11.80 -6.86
C GLY A 109 -5.98 10.28 -6.95
N ILE A 110 -6.11 9.59 -5.82
CA ILE A 110 -6.36 8.15 -5.76
C ILE A 110 -7.85 7.94 -5.56
N SER A 111 -8.42 7.06 -6.37
CA SER A 111 -9.82 6.65 -6.28
C SER A 111 -9.92 5.13 -6.30
N ILE A 112 -10.97 4.60 -5.68
CA ILE A 112 -11.13 3.15 -5.46
C ILE A 112 -12.38 2.68 -6.21
N GLN A 113 -12.25 1.57 -6.91
CA GLN A 113 -13.31 0.96 -7.69
C GLN A 113 -13.88 -0.26 -6.96
N ALA A 114 -15.18 -0.50 -7.11
CA ALA A 114 -15.79 -1.72 -6.58
C ALA A 114 -15.37 -2.93 -7.42
N GLY A 115 -15.27 -4.11 -6.78
CA GLY A 115 -15.07 -5.37 -7.48
C GLY A 115 -16.27 -5.71 -8.36
N GLU A 116 -16.04 -6.41 -9.46
CA GLU A 116 -17.09 -6.98 -10.31
C GLU A 116 -16.62 -8.38 -10.73
N GLY A 117 -17.47 -9.39 -10.60
CA GLY A 117 -17.04 -10.78 -10.81
C GLY A 117 -16.74 -11.14 -12.27
N GLY A 118 -16.82 -10.17 -13.19
CA GLY A 118 -16.32 -10.22 -14.57
C GLY A 118 -14.84 -9.85 -14.78
N GLY A 119 -14.08 -9.46 -13.74
CA GLY A 119 -12.63 -9.17 -13.92
C GLY A 119 -11.89 -8.43 -12.79
N GLY A 120 -12.57 -8.01 -11.73
CA GLY A 120 -11.92 -7.38 -10.58
C GLY A 120 -12.17 -8.18 -9.29
N PRO A 121 -11.17 -8.82 -8.66
CA PRO A 121 -11.32 -9.32 -7.30
C PRO A 121 -11.74 -8.16 -6.38
N ALA A 122 -12.53 -8.45 -5.34
CA ALA A 122 -12.61 -7.55 -4.19
C ALA A 122 -11.20 -7.47 -3.58
N GLY A 123 -10.76 -6.26 -3.21
CA GLY A 123 -9.36 -5.98 -2.87
C GLY A 123 -9.01 -4.52 -3.16
N ASP A 124 -7.73 -4.19 -3.18
CA ASP A 124 -7.24 -2.81 -3.41
C ASP A 124 -7.27 -2.43 -4.91
N ASN A 125 -8.47 -2.37 -5.50
CA ASN A 125 -8.67 -1.93 -6.88
C ASN A 125 -8.71 -0.40 -6.95
N LEU A 126 -7.58 0.20 -7.32
CA LEU A 126 -7.35 1.63 -7.27
C LEU A 126 -7.01 2.21 -8.65
N SER A 127 -7.23 3.51 -8.78
CA SER A 127 -6.76 4.33 -9.90
C SER A 127 -5.97 5.51 -9.38
N ILE A 128 -4.92 5.88 -10.11
CA ILE A 128 -4.03 7.02 -9.83
C ILE A 128 -4.18 8.00 -10.99
N ARG A 129 -4.51 9.27 -10.72
CA ARG A 129 -4.77 10.27 -11.76
C ARG A 129 -5.75 9.75 -12.84
N GLY A 130 -6.78 9.01 -12.41
CA GLY A 130 -7.83 8.47 -13.28
C GLY A 130 -7.49 7.19 -14.06
N PHE A 131 -6.24 6.74 -14.07
CA PHE A 131 -5.84 5.51 -14.73
C PHE A 131 -5.82 4.34 -13.76
N ASN A 132 -6.27 3.16 -14.20
CA ASN A 132 -6.23 1.93 -13.40
C ASN A 132 -4.80 1.63 -12.95
N ALA A 133 -4.65 1.24 -11.69
CA ALA A 133 -3.38 0.88 -11.07
C ALA A 133 -3.55 -0.35 -10.14
N LYS A 134 -4.49 -1.25 -10.51
CA LYS A 134 -4.81 -2.47 -9.75
C LYS A 134 -3.60 -3.39 -9.56
N THR A 135 -2.74 -3.48 -10.57
CA THR A 135 -1.54 -4.34 -10.55
C THR A 135 -0.26 -3.55 -10.28
N ASP A 136 -0.36 -2.24 -10.00
CA ASP A 136 0.76 -1.32 -9.77
C ASP A 136 1.07 -1.12 -8.28
N ILE A 137 0.79 -2.15 -7.49
CA ILE A 137 1.15 -2.23 -6.08
C ILE A 137 2.41 -3.09 -5.96
N PHE A 138 3.37 -2.60 -5.19
CA PHE A 138 4.68 -3.22 -4.98
C PHE A 138 4.93 -3.31 -3.49
N VAL A 139 5.63 -4.36 -3.06
CA VAL A 139 6.20 -4.47 -1.72
C VAL A 139 7.71 -4.47 -1.88
N ASP A 140 8.44 -3.57 -1.22
CA ASP A 140 9.90 -3.46 -1.34
C ASP A 140 10.41 -3.43 -2.81
N ASN A 141 9.67 -2.77 -3.71
CA ASN A 141 9.89 -2.65 -5.16
C ASN A 141 9.65 -3.93 -6.01
N VAL A 142 9.13 -5.02 -5.43
CA VAL A 142 8.67 -6.18 -6.20
C VAL A 142 7.15 -6.15 -6.31
N ARG A 143 6.63 -6.44 -7.51
CA ARG A 143 5.19 -6.42 -7.78
C ARG A 143 4.45 -7.36 -6.83
N ASP A 144 3.32 -6.90 -6.33
CA ASP A 144 2.38 -7.68 -5.52
C ASP A 144 1.00 -7.57 -6.16
N PHE A 145 0.66 -8.54 -7.02
CA PHE A 145 -0.59 -8.56 -7.77
C PHE A 145 -1.71 -9.33 -7.06
N GLY A 146 -1.46 -9.84 -5.85
CA GLY A 146 -2.44 -10.61 -5.08
C GLY A 146 -3.71 -9.79 -4.80
N GLY A 147 -4.87 -10.41 -5.00
CA GLY A 147 -6.18 -9.80 -4.76
C GLY A 147 -6.62 -9.85 -3.29
N TYR A 148 -6.01 -9.06 -2.42
CA TYR A 148 -6.30 -9.02 -0.98
C TYR A 148 -6.28 -7.61 -0.39
N THR A 149 -6.80 -7.43 0.83
CA THR A 149 -6.68 -6.16 1.57
C THR A 149 -5.38 -6.13 2.35
N ARG A 150 -4.53 -5.14 2.08
CA ARG A 150 -3.21 -5.03 2.72
C ARG A 150 -3.29 -4.29 4.05
N ASP A 151 -2.77 -4.89 5.12
CA ASP A 151 -2.74 -4.29 6.46
C ASP A 151 -1.36 -3.64 6.75
N PRO A 152 -1.32 -2.41 7.30
CA PRO A 152 -0.07 -1.69 7.52
C PRO A 152 0.73 -2.11 8.76
N PHE A 153 0.34 -3.17 9.48
CA PHE A 153 1.07 -3.62 10.69
C PHE A 153 2.57 -3.86 10.46
N ASN A 154 2.95 -4.27 9.23
CA ASN A 154 4.33 -4.50 8.82
C ASN A 154 4.91 -3.40 7.91
N PHE A 155 4.28 -2.24 7.77
CA PHE A 155 4.78 -1.15 6.92
C PHE A 155 5.54 -0.11 7.74
N GLU A 156 6.71 0.29 7.24
CA GLU A 156 7.48 1.43 7.74
C GLU A 156 7.02 2.73 7.06
N GLN A 157 6.71 2.65 5.76
CA GLN A 157 6.11 3.75 5.00
C GLN A 157 5.39 3.22 3.75
N VAL A 158 4.53 4.07 3.18
CA VAL A 158 3.88 3.85 1.88
C VAL A 158 4.29 4.96 0.93
N GLU A 159 4.79 4.60 -0.25
CA GLU A 159 5.29 5.53 -1.26
C GLU A 159 4.37 5.51 -2.48
N VAL A 160 3.79 6.65 -2.84
CA VAL A 160 2.93 6.80 -4.01
C VAL A 160 3.68 7.62 -5.06
N PHE A 161 4.05 6.97 -6.15
CA PHE A 161 4.62 7.59 -7.34
C PHE A 161 3.48 7.98 -8.27
N LYS A 162 3.50 9.21 -8.79
CA LYS A 162 2.49 9.68 -9.74
C LYS A 162 3.11 10.02 -11.09
N GLY A 163 2.30 9.83 -12.13
CA GLY A 163 2.72 9.84 -13.52
C GLY A 163 3.34 8.51 -13.97
N PRO A 164 3.43 8.26 -15.29
CA PRO A 164 4.07 7.11 -15.91
C PRO A 164 5.40 6.73 -15.26
N SER A 165 5.48 5.49 -14.76
CA SER A 165 6.66 5.00 -14.04
C SER A 165 7.18 3.65 -14.53
N SER A 166 6.82 3.21 -15.75
CA SER A 166 7.29 1.91 -16.28
C SER A 166 8.80 1.78 -16.35
N SER A 167 9.55 2.87 -16.53
CA SER A 167 11.01 2.79 -16.45
C SER A 167 11.46 2.19 -15.10
N ASN A 168 10.75 2.49 -14.01
CA ASN A 168 11.04 2.01 -12.66
C ASN A 168 10.29 0.71 -12.32
N ALA A 169 9.03 0.60 -12.73
CA ALA A 169 8.05 -0.39 -12.27
C ALA A 169 7.77 -1.53 -13.28
N GLY A 170 8.27 -1.43 -14.52
CA GLY A 170 7.98 -2.38 -15.60
C GLY A 170 6.59 -2.14 -16.20
N ARG A 171 5.90 -3.22 -16.61
CA ARG A 171 4.55 -3.13 -17.21
C ARG A 171 3.54 -2.39 -16.32
N GLY A 172 2.59 -1.71 -16.92
CA GLY A 172 1.54 -0.98 -16.21
C GLY A 172 1.92 0.46 -15.89
N SER A 173 1.48 0.93 -14.74
CA SER A 173 1.89 2.19 -14.09
C SER A 173 1.66 3.43 -14.95
N THR A 174 0.49 3.49 -15.62
CA THR A 174 0.05 4.66 -16.40
C THR A 174 -0.12 5.90 -15.54
N GLY A 175 -0.90 5.75 -14.47
CA GLY A 175 -1.17 6.82 -13.51
C GLY A 175 -0.04 7.01 -12.50
N GLY A 176 0.74 5.95 -12.27
CA GLY A 176 1.75 5.86 -11.23
C GLY A 176 1.80 4.47 -10.61
N SER A 177 2.46 4.35 -9.46
CA SER A 177 2.58 3.09 -8.72
C SER A 177 2.65 3.34 -7.21
N ILE A 178 2.37 2.31 -6.43
CA ILE A 178 2.40 2.34 -4.97
C ILE A 178 3.42 1.32 -4.49
N ASN A 179 4.38 1.74 -3.67
CA ASN A 179 5.37 0.87 -3.05
C ASN A 179 5.17 0.85 -1.52
N LEU A 180 5.05 -0.35 -0.97
CA LEU A 180 4.87 -0.62 0.45
C LEU A 180 6.22 -1.05 1.01
N VAL A 181 6.77 -0.28 1.95
CA VAL A 181 8.08 -0.54 2.52
C VAL A 181 7.93 -1.36 3.78
N SER A 182 8.45 -2.57 3.78
CA SER A 182 8.37 -3.48 4.92
C SER A 182 9.26 -3.03 6.07
N LYS A 183 8.80 -3.23 7.30
CA LYS A 183 9.61 -3.09 8.51
C LYS A 183 10.82 -4.03 8.47
N SER A 184 12.00 -3.50 8.78
CA SER A 184 13.26 -4.25 8.83
C SER A 184 13.87 -4.24 10.24
N ALA A 185 14.69 -5.24 10.57
CA ALA A 185 15.36 -5.34 11.87
C ALA A 185 16.54 -4.36 12.02
N GLN A 186 16.70 -3.83 13.23
CA GLN A 186 17.67 -2.78 13.54
C GLN A 186 18.50 -3.13 14.79
N LEU A 187 19.64 -2.47 15.00
CA LEU A 187 20.49 -2.70 16.18
C LEU A 187 19.97 -2.05 17.47
N GLN A 188 18.95 -1.18 17.39
CA GLN A 188 18.34 -0.59 18.57
C GLN A 188 17.20 -1.49 19.08
N PRO A 189 17.27 -2.04 20.30
CA PRO A 189 16.18 -2.85 20.84
C PRO A 189 14.95 -1.99 21.12
N PHE A 190 13.77 -2.53 20.84
CA PHE A 190 12.51 -1.98 21.32
C PHE A 190 11.43 -3.06 21.37
N TYR A 191 10.40 -2.82 22.19
CA TYR A 191 9.21 -3.68 22.26
C TYR A 191 7.97 -2.78 22.27
N ALA A 192 7.11 -2.93 21.27
CA ALA A 192 5.88 -2.18 21.17
C ALA A 192 4.66 -3.12 21.12
N ALA A 193 3.58 -2.74 21.79
CA ALA A 193 2.29 -3.36 21.69
C ALA A 193 1.22 -2.28 21.57
N ASP A 194 0.24 -2.48 20.69
CA ASP A 194 -0.93 -1.62 20.56
C ASP A 194 -2.18 -2.48 20.69
N VAL A 195 -3.08 -2.13 21.60
CA VAL A 195 -4.36 -2.83 21.78
C VAL A 195 -5.48 -1.81 21.77
N GLY A 196 -6.45 -2.00 20.88
CA GLY A 196 -7.58 -1.11 20.70
C GLY A 196 -8.91 -1.82 20.69
N GLY A 197 -9.93 -1.12 21.19
CA GLY A 197 -11.33 -1.52 21.14
C GLY A 197 -12.20 -0.33 20.73
N GLY A 198 -13.34 -0.58 20.09
CA GLY A 198 -14.17 0.51 19.56
C GLY A 198 -15.64 0.15 19.40
N THR A 199 -16.36 1.03 18.70
CA THR A 199 -17.71 0.76 18.20
C THR A 199 -17.67 -0.35 17.13
N ASP A 200 -18.84 -0.87 16.76
CA ASP A 200 -18.96 -1.80 15.61
C ASP A 200 -18.07 -3.04 15.76
N ASN A 201 -18.09 -3.63 16.97
CA ASN A 201 -17.28 -4.80 17.37
C ASN A 201 -15.77 -4.67 17.12
N TYR A 202 -15.23 -3.46 16.95
CA TYR A 202 -13.81 -3.27 16.68
C TYR A 202 -12.95 -3.79 17.83
N PHE A 203 -12.04 -4.70 17.48
CA PHE A 203 -10.92 -5.15 18.29
C PHE A 203 -9.66 -5.25 17.42
N ARG A 204 -8.55 -4.71 17.92
CA ARG A 204 -7.25 -4.82 17.24
C ARG A 204 -6.14 -4.98 18.26
N ALA A 205 -5.20 -5.88 17.97
CA ALA A 205 -3.97 -6.02 18.72
C ALA A 205 -2.78 -6.14 17.76
N THR A 206 -1.73 -5.38 18.00
CA THR A 206 -0.45 -5.50 17.30
C THR A 206 0.70 -5.62 18.28
N LEU A 207 1.74 -6.34 17.86
CA LEU A 207 2.98 -6.53 18.59
C LEU A 207 4.15 -6.29 17.62
N ASP A 208 5.15 -5.52 18.03
CA ASP A 208 6.36 -5.22 17.24
C ASP A 208 7.58 -5.32 18.17
N ILE A 209 8.36 -6.38 18.01
CA ILE A 209 9.52 -6.68 18.84
C ILE A 209 10.76 -6.59 17.95
N ASN A 210 11.70 -5.72 18.29
CA ASN A 210 13.01 -5.66 17.65
C ASN A 210 14.11 -5.98 18.66
N GLN A 211 14.89 -7.03 18.37
CA GLN A 211 15.90 -7.57 19.27
C GLN A 211 17.23 -7.78 18.53
N PRO A 212 18.30 -7.07 18.91
CA PRO A 212 19.66 -7.41 18.51
C PRO A 212 20.02 -8.82 19.03
N LEU A 213 20.51 -9.68 18.14
CA LEU A 213 20.96 -11.03 18.47
C LEU A 213 22.40 -11.02 19.00
N TRP A 214 23.25 -10.20 18.37
CA TRP A 214 24.60 -9.90 18.83
C TRP A 214 25.05 -8.56 18.26
N THR A 215 25.86 -7.85 19.02
CA THR A 215 26.44 -6.56 18.66
C THR A 215 27.93 -6.54 18.98
N ASN A 216 28.75 -6.01 18.06
CA ASN A 216 30.16 -5.73 18.26
C ASN A 216 30.38 -4.24 18.12
N GLN A 217 30.99 -3.61 19.12
CA GLN A 217 31.50 -2.25 19.00
C GLN A 217 32.88 -2.27 18.38
N THR A 218 33.03 -1.60 17.23
CA THR A 218 34.34 -1.44 16.61
C THR A 218 35.18 -0.50 17.48
N PRO A 219 36.43 -0.82 17.85
CA PRO A 219 37.29 0.11 18.57
C PRO A 219 37.48 1.37 17.73
N GLY A 220 37.10 2.53 18.24
CA GLY A 220 37.26 3.78 17.50
C GLY A 220 38.72 4.07 17.19
N THR A 221 38.97 4.79 16.09
CA THR A 221 40.32 5.22 15.74
C THR A 221 40.72 6.41 16.62
N PRO A 222 41.88 6.39 17.30
CA PRO A 222 42.36 7.57 18.02
C PRO A 222 42.53 8.73 17.04
N ALA A 223 41.98 9.90 17.38
CA ALA A 223 42.22 11.12 16.60
C ALA A 223 43.73 11.33 16.43
N PRO A 224 44.22 11.70 15.23
CA PRO A 224 45.63 12.01 15.03
C PRO A 224 46.05 13.10 16.01
N ALA A 225 47.17 12.88 16.71
CA ALA A 225 47.68 13.83 17.69
C ALA A 225 47.87 15.21 17.02
N PRO A 226 47.46 16.32 17.67
CA PRO A 226 47.63 17.64 17.10
C PRO A 226 49.11 17.88 16.81
N VAL A 227 49.44 18.20 15.56
CA VAL A 227 50.79 18.58 15.16
C VAL A 227 51.13 19.88 15.89
N SER A 228 52.05 19.79 16.85
CA SER A 228 52.44 20.91 17.70
C SER A 228 53.16 21.99 16.87
N GLY A 229 52.44 23.05 16.52
CA GLY A 229 53.02 24.34 16.15
C GLY A 229 53.64 25.01 17.38
N LYS A 230 54.89 25.47 17.23
CA LYS A 230 55.79 26.03 18.25
C LYS A 230 55.13 27.02 19.23
N GLY A 231 55.35 26.80 20.53
CA GLY A 231 55.14 27.79 21.60
C GLY A 231 55.39 27.19 22.99
N VAL A 232 56.56 27.41 23.56
CA VAL A 232 57.00 26.90 24.87
C VAL A 232 56.34 27.66 26.01
N VAL A 233 55.74 26.96 26.99
CA VAL A 233 55.84 27.28 28.43
C VAL A 233 55.87 25.97 29.22
N ASN A 234 56.99 25.73 29.92
CA ASN A 234 57.14 24.66 30.91
C ASN A 234 56.43 25.07 32.22
N VAL A 235 55.49 24.25 32.69
CA VAL A 235 55.10 24.19 34.11
C VAL A 235 55.22 22.75 34.57
N SER A 236 56.02 22.55 35.60
CA SER A 236 56.25 21.27 36.27
C SER A 236 54.98 20.76 36.97
N GLY A 237 54.51 19.57 36.60
CA GLY A 237 53.43 18.87 37.28
C GLY A 237 53.22 17.46 36.72
N LYS A 238 53.10 16.48 37.62
CA LYS A 238 53.06 15.03 37.36
C LYS A 238 52.15 14.61 36.20
N GLY A 239 52.65 13.71 35.35
CA GLY A 239 51.99 13.24 34.15
C GLY A 239 50.71 12.46 34.39
N ALA A 240 49.60 13.03 33.92
CA ALA A 240 48.45 12.30 33.42
C ALA A 240 48.36 12.62 31.92
N LYS A 241 48.62 11.62 31.05
CA LYS A 241 48.30 11.75 29.63
C LYS A 241 46.78 11.76 29.54
N SER A 242 46.17 12.90 29.19
CA SER A 242 44.76 12.92 28.79
C SER A 242 44.65 12.14 27.48
N VAL A 243 44.17 10.90 27.56
CA VAL A 243 43.72 10.16 26.39
C VAL A 243 42.46 10.88 25.92
N ALA A 244 42.49 11.43 24.70
CA ALA A 244 41.29 11.99 24.09
C ALA A 244 40.20 10.89 24.06
N PRO A 245 38.92 11.21 24.36
CA PRO A 245 37.86 10.23 24.23
C PRO A 245 37.88 9.69 22.79
N VAL A 246 38.13 8.39 22.66
CA VAL A 246 37.95 7.70 21.39
C VAL A 246 36.44 7.54 21.23
N ALA A 247 35.86 8.19 20.23
CA ALA A 247 34.46 7.95 19.89
C ALA A 247 34.31 6.44 19.58
N PRO A 248 33.34 5.74 20.17
CA PRO A 248 33.11 4.34 19.82
C PRO A 248 32.88 4.24 18.30
N GLY A 249 33.49 3.25 17.66
CA GLY A 249 33.25 2.99 16.25
C GLY A 249 31.82 2.47 16.02
N PRO A 250 31.41 2.33 14.75
CA PRO A 250 30.06 1.87 14.42
C PRO A 250 29.74 0.53 15.08
N GLU A 251 28.52 0.41 15.58
CA GLU A 251 27.99 -0.85 16.10
C GLU A 251 27.67 -1.76 14.91
N THR A 252 28.15 -3.01 14.99
CA THR A 252 27.92 -4.02 13.96
C THR A 252 27.21 -5.22 14.57
N GLY A 253 26.38 -5.93 13.81
CA GLY A 253 25.59 -7.00 14.43
C GLY A 253 24.66 -7.78 13.53
N ALA A 254 23.81 -8.57 14.20
CA ALA A 254 22.61 -9.13 13.63
C ALA A 254 21.41 -8.81 14.52
N ALA A 255 20.23 -8.67 13.93
CA ALA A 255 19.00 -8.36 14.63
C ALA A 255 17.81 -9.13 14.06
N LEU A 256 16.83 -9.40 14.92
CA LEU A 256 15.54 -10.00 14.58
C LEU A 256 14.43 -9.01 14.93
N ARG A 257 13.51 -8.78 13.99
CA ARG A 257 12.25 -8.06 14.21
C ARG A 257 11.07 -9.00 13.96
N LEU A 258 10.08 -8.98 14.84
CA LEU A 258 8.85 -9.76 14.75
C LEU A 258 7.66 -8.82 14.91
N ASN A 259 6.78 -8.79 13.92
CA ASN A 259 5.50 -8.10 13.95
C ASN A 259 4.36 -9.14 13.99
N GLY A 260 3.34 -8.88 14.80
CA GLY A 260 2.13 -9.70 14.90
C GLY A 260 0.89 -8.84 14.87
N LEU A 261 -0.19 -9.40 14.33
CA LEU A 261 -1.48 -8.74 14.15
C LEU A 261 -2.63 -9.71 14.46
N TYR A 262 -3.62 -9.21 15.17
CA TYR A 262 -5.00 -9.71 15.14
C TYR A 262 -5.96 -8.54 15.04
N HIS A 263 -6.97 -8.65 14.19
CA HIS A 263 -7.98 -7.63 13.96
C HIS A 263 -9.33 -8.27 13.66
N HIS A 264 -10.39 -7.70 14.24
CA HIS A 264 -11.77 -8.06 13.97
C HIS A 264 -12.62 -6.79 14.10
N ALA A 265 -13.50 -6.53 13.14
CA ALA A 265 -14.46 -5.42 13.21
C ALA A 265 -15.66 -5.64 12.27
N ASP A 266 -16.83 -5.16 12.68
CA ASP A 266 -17.93 -4.90 11.75
C ASP A 266 -17.61 -3.61 10.97
N ILE A 267 -18.14 -3.46 9.75
CA ILE A 267 -18.02 -2.22 9.00
C ILE A 267 -19.11 -1.22 9.46
N PRO A 268 -18.74 -0.07 10.06
CA PRO A 268 -19.70 0.90 10.56
C PRO A 268 -20.69 1.33 9.48
N GLY A 269 -21.99 1.27 9.78
CA GLY A 269 -23.04 1.65 8.84
C GLY A 269 -23.28 0.64 7.71
N ARG A 270 -22.80 -0.59 7.82
CA ARG A 270 -23.11 -1.71 6.92
C ARG A 270 -23.54 -2.93 7.74
N ASP A 271 -24.78 -3.37 7.58
CA ASP A 271 -25.29 -4.52 8.34
C ASP A 271 -24.59 -5.82 7.91
N TYR A 272 -24.22 -6.69 8.87
CA TYR A 272 -23.62 -8.01 8.66
C TYR A 272 -22.24 -8.03 7.97
N VAL A 273 -21.65 -6.91 7.59
CA VAL A 273 -20.35 -6.89 6.92
C VAL A 273 -19.26 -6.88 7.99
N GLU A 274 -18.36 -7.86 7.93
CA GLU A 274 -17.34 -8.14 8.93
C GLU A 274 -15.98 -8.34 8.24
N ASP A 275 -14.92 -7.86 8.89
CA ASP A 275 -13.53 -7.98 8.46
C ASP A 275 -12.70 -8.56 9.61
N GLU A 276 -12.21 -9.79 9.45
CA GLU A 276 -11.35 -10.46 10.41
C GLU A 276 -10.05 -10.89 9.75
N ARG A 277 -8.93 -10.62 10.42
CA ARG A 277 -7.61 -10.99 9.93
C ARG A 277 -6.58 -11.14 11.02
N TRP A 278 -5.61 -12.01 10.76
CA TRP A 278 -4.42 -12.15 11.59
C TRP A 278 -3.19 -12.30 10.72
N GLY A 279 -2.04 -11.86 11.24
CA GLY A 279 -0.81 -11.89 10.47
C GLY A 279 0.43 -11.91 11.33
N VAL A 280 1.51 -12.39 10.74
CA VAL A 280 2.85 -12.39 11.33
C VAL A 280 3.86 -11.98 10.28
N ALA A 281 4.85 -11.19 10.68
CA ALA A 281 5.97 -10.84 9.83
C ALA A 281 7.27 -10.89 10.61
N GLY A 282 8.31 -11.47 10.02
CA GLY A 282 9.64 -11.58 10.62
C GLY A 282 10.70 -11.02 9.68
N SER A 283 11.66 -10.30 10.24
CA SER A 283 12.85 -9.82 9.54
C SER A 283 14.10 -10.19 10.33
N LEU A 284 15.02 -10.92 9.72
CA LEU A 284 16.31 -11.30 10.28
C LEU A 284 17.41 -10.71 9.44
N VAL A 285 18.21 -9.82 10.02
CA VAL A 285 19.29 -9.11 9.31
C VAL A 285 20.64 -9.47 9.91
N PHE A 286 21.58 -9.88 9.06
CA PHE A 286 22.97 -10.14 9.40
C PHE A 286 23.87 -9.06 8.80
N GLY A 287 24.97 -8.73 9.50
CA GLY A 287 26.00 -7.82 8.98
C GLY A 287 25.59 -6.35 9.03
N LEU A 288 24.62 -5.99 9.89
CA LEU A 288 24.29 -4.60 10.18
C LEU A 288 25.56 -3.84 10.57
N GLY A 289 25.72 -2.63 10.04
CA GLY A 289 26.93 -1.82 10.26
C GLY A 289 28.20 -2.31 9.53
N THR A 290 28.09 -3.32 8.66
CA THR A 290 29.22 -3.83 7.85
C THR A 290 28.96 -3.65 6.35
N ASP A 291 29.99 -3.82 5.54
CA ASP A 291 29.91 -3.73 4.08
C ASP A 291 29.08 -4.85 3.44
N THR A 292 28.80 -5.95 4.15
CA THR A 292 28.02 -7.08 3.60
C THR A 292 26.84 -7.41 4.48
N ARG A 293 25.64 -7.35 3.90
CA ARG A 293 24.39 -7.53 4.63
C ARG A 293 23.55 -8.61 3.98
N LEU A 294 22.88 -9.40 4.82
CA LEU A 294 21.87 -10.37 4.39
C LEU A 294 20.62 -10.17 5.23
N THR A 295 19.52 -9.85 4.55
CA THR A 295 18.20 -9.69 5.15
C THR A 295 17.30 -10.85 4.70
N LEU A 296 16.67 -11.52 5.65
CA LEU A 296 15.68 -12.57 5.41
C LEU A 296 14.35 -12.12 6.00
N ASN A 297 13.34 -11.95 5.15
CA ASN A 297 12.00 -11.56 5.55
C ASN A 297 11.00 -12.67 5.25
N TYR A 298 10.02 -12.82 6.14
CA TYR A 298 8.83 -13.64 5.92
C TYR A 298 7.60 -12.87 6.36
N PHE A 299 6.52 -12.95 5.59
CA PHE A 299 5.24 -12.31 5.86
C PHE A 299 4.12 -13.33 5.63
N HIS A 300 3.16 -13.38 6.54
CA HIS A 300 1.95 -14.16 6.44
C HIS A 300 0.75 -13.32 6.89
N LEU A 301 -0.35 -13.38 6.13
CA LEU A 301 -1.62 -12.73 6.45
C LEU A 301 -2.78 -13.62 6.01
N GLU A 302 -3.70 -13.87 6.93
CA GLU A 302 -4.95 -14.60 6.70
C GLU A 302 -6.14 -13.69 7.00
N GLN A 303 -7.15 -13.73 6.14
CA GLN A 303 -8.39 -12.96 6.22
C GLN A 303 -9.59 -13.89 6.10
N ASP A 304 -10.60 -13.67 6.93
CA ASP A 304 -11.90 -14.35 6.92
C ASP A 304 -12.98 -13.27 7.03
N ASN A 305 -13.59 -12.93 5.90
CA ASN A 305 -14.46 -11.77 5.79
C ASN A 305 -15.89 -12.17 5.41
N GLN A 306 -16.85 -11.37 5.84
CA GLN A 306 -18.19 -11.34 5.25
C GLN A 306 -18.21 -10.26 4.15
N PRO A 307 -18.13 -10.63 2.86
CA PRO A 307 -17.87 -9.69 1.77
C PRO A 307 -19.08 -8.81 1.41
N ASP A 308 -18.84 -7.61 0.88
CA ASP A 308 -19.87 -6.65 0.51
C ASP A 308 -19.72 -6.08 -0.90
N TYR A 309 -20.72 -6.34 -1.74
CA TYR A 309 -20.93 -5.69 -3.06
C TYR A 309 -22.00 -4.58 -2.99
N GLY A 310 -22.24 -4.05 -1.79
CA GLY A 310 -22.93 -2.79 -1.58
C GLY A 310 -24.37 -2.78 -2.11
N ILE A 311 -24.73 -1.67 -2.75
CA ILE A 311 -26.09 -1.30 -3.13
C ILE A 311 -26.19 -1.20 -4.65
N PRO A 312 -27.28 -1.70 -5.29
CA PRO A 312 -27.40 -1.64 -6.73
C PRO A 312 -27.67 -0.20 -7.20
N TRP A 313 -27.09 0.15 -8.35
CA TRP A 313 -27.57 1.28 -9.13
C TRP A 313 -28.93 0.94 -9.75
N VAL A 314 -29.85 1.89 -9.84
CA VAL A 314 -31.14 1.68 -10.49
C VAL A 314 -30.98 1.81 -12.00
N PRO A 315 -31.19 0.76 -12.81
CA PRO A 315 -31.18 0.86 -14.27
C PRO A 315 -32.35 1.71 -14.79
N ASP A 316 -32.16 2.32 -15.96
CA ASP A 316 -33.22 3.04 -16.69
C ASP A 316 -34.42 2.15 -17.06
N THR A 317 -34.20 0.85 -17.21
CA THR A 317 -35.25 -0.15 -17.46
C THR A 317 -36.20 -0.38 -16.28
N VAL A 318 -35.85 0.06 -15.05
CA VAL A 318 -36.68 -0.10 -13.85
C VAL A 318 -37.71 1.02 -13.77
N THR A 319 -38.83 0.80 -14.46
CA THR A 319 -39.92 1.80 -14.57
C THR A 319 -40.56 2.17 -13.23
N SER A 320 -40.58 1.25 -12.25
CA SER A 320 -41.10 1.52 -10.89
C SER A 320 -40.29 2.57 -10.13
N LEU A 321 -39.00 2.75 -10.48
CA LEU A 321 -38.07 3.69 -9.88
C LEU A 321 -37.49 4.66 -10.91
N SER A 322 -38.25 5.00 -11.95
CA SER A 322 -37.80 5.87 -13.06
C SER A 322 -37.21 7.22 -12.62
N LYS A 323 -37.60 7.76 -11.47
CA LYS A 323 -36.99 8.99 -10.89
C LYS A 323 -35.52 8.81 -10.47
N TYR A 324 -35.11 7.58 -10.23
CA TYR A 324 -33.77 7.17 -9.83
C TYR A 324 -33.01 6.47 -10.97
N ALA A 325 -33.51 6.50 -12.21
CA ALA A 325 -32.82 5.92 -13.35
C ALA A 325 -31.36 6.40 -13.43
N ASN A 326 -30.43 5.44 -13.45
CA ASN A 326 -28.98 5.60 -13.39
C ASN A 326 -28.45 6.34 -12.15
N LYS A 327 -29.19 6.31 -11.04
CA LYS A 327 -28.80 6.86 -9.74
C LYS A 327 -28.76 5.78 -8.66
N ALA A 328 -28.20 6.14 -7.51
CA ALA A 328 -28.22 5.28 -6.33
C ALA A 328 -29.66 4.91 -5.99
N ALA A 329 -29.88 3.65 -5.61
CA ALA A 329 -31.19 3.21 -5.15
C ALA A 329 -31.62 4.00 -3.90
N PRO A 330 -32.91 4.39 -3.76
CA PRO A 330 -33.40 5.17 -2.64
C PRO A 330 -33.59 4.30 -1.39
N VAL A 331 -32.51 3.73 -0.88
CA VAL A 331 -32.48 2.81 0.26
C VAL A 331 -31.45 3.29 1.28
N PRO A 332 -31.61 2.93 2.57
CA PRO A 332 -30.60 3.23 3.58
C PRO A 332 -29.24 2.60 3.24
N PHE A 333 -28.16 3.31 3.56
CA PHE A 333 -26.79 2.86 3.28
C PHE A 333 -26.34 1.70 4.16
N HIS A 334 -27.09 1.29 5.18
CA HIS A 334 -26.82 0.07 5.96
C HIS A 334 -27.33 -1.22 5.31
N ASN A 335 -28.21 -1.13 4.32
CA ASN A 335 -28.81 -2.33 3.70
C ASN A 335 -27.75 -3.27 3.11
N TYR A 336 -27.74 -4.51 3.59
CA TYR A 336 -26.91 -5.59 3.04
C TYR A 336 -27.73 -6.51 2.14
N TYR A 337 -27.20 -6.82 0.95
CA TYR A 337 -27.88 -7.64 -0.06
C TYR A 337 -27.17 -8.98 -0.31
N GLY A 338 -26.22 -9.35 0.55
CA GLY A 338 -25.64 -10.69 0.57
C GLY A 338 -26.46 -11.70 1.36
N LEU A 339 -25.97 -12.93 1.41
CA LEU A 339 -26.55 -14.04 2.17
C LEU A 339 -25.54 -14.52 3.21
N THR A 340 -25.83 -14.34 4.50
CA THR A 340 -24.88 -14.63 5.59
C THR A 340 -24.60 -16.13 5.79
N ASP A 341 -25.42 -17.00 5.21
CA ASP A 341 -25.25 -18.46 5.28
C ASP A 341 -24.50 -19.04 4.07
N ARG A 342 -24.09 -18.18 3.12
CA ARG A 342 -23.50 -18.57 1.84
C ARG A 342 -22.29 -17.74 1.45
N ASP A 343 -22.36 -16.43 1.62
CA ASP A 343 -21.33 -15.50 1.17
C ASP A 343 -20.18 -15.48 2.19
N TYR A 344 -18.95 -15.60 1.70
CA TYR A 344 -17.73 -15.59 2.50
C TYR A 344 -16.55 -15.17 1.62
N GLU A 345 -15.46 -14.72 2.23
CA GLU A 345 -14.20 -14.46 1.57
C GLU A 345 -13.03 -14.83 2.48
N GLU A 346 -12.33 -15.90 2.12
CA GLU A 346 -11.14 -16.40 2.80
C GLU A 346 -9.90 -16.13 1.93
N ILE A 347 -8.89 -15.48 2.49
CA ILE A 347 -7.66 -15.11 1.76
C ILE A 347 -6.43 -15.41 2.60
N SER A 348 -5.44 -16.09 2.03
CA SER A 348 -4.13 -16.35 2.67
C SER A 348 -3.01 -15.84 1.77
N THR A 349 -2.06 -15.11 2.34
CA THR A 349 -0.90 -14.57 1.63
C THR A 349 0.39 -14.92 2.37
N ASP A 350 1.35 -15.50 1.68
CA ASP A 350 2.69 -15.84 2.18
C ASP A 350 3.76 -15.23 1.28
N ILE A 351 4.72 -14.50 1.86
CA ILE A 351 5.82 -13.89 1.12
C ILE A 351 7.14 -14.15 1.83
N GLY A 352 8.09 -14.80 1.16
CA GLY A 352 9.48 -14.95 1.58
C GLY A 352 10.40 -14.06 0.74
N THR A 353 11.27 -13.28 1.38
CA THR A 353 12.25 -12.42 0.68
C THR A 353 13.64 -12.62 1.25
N ALA A 354 14.65 -12.71 0.39
CA ALA A 354 16.06 -12.63 0.75
C ALA A 354 16.70 -11.44 0.02
N ILE A 355 17.39 -10.57 0.75
CA ILE A 355 18.11 -9.42 0.18
C ILE A 355 19.58 -9.56 0.57
N PHE A 356 20.45 -9.66 -0.42
CA PHE A 356 21.89 -9.61 -0.23
C PHE A 356 22.42 -8.27 -0.71
N GLU A 357 23.22 -7.61 0.11
CA GLU A 357 23.85 -6.34 -0.22
C GLU A 357 25.34 -6.39 0.06
N HIS A 358 26.12 -5.75 -0.80
CA HIS A 358 27.56 -5.61 -0.61
C HIS A 358 28.06 -4.24 -1.10
N ASP A 359 28.72 -3.51 -0.21
CA ASP A 359 29.39 -2.27 -0.54
C ASP A 359 30.86 -2.59 -0.86
N PHE A 360 31.22 -2.60 -2.15
CA PHE A 360 32.62 -2.81 -2.56
C PHE A 360 33.51 -1.61 -2.19
N SER A 361 32.89 -0.44 -2.09
CA SER A 361 33.47 0.83 -1.64
C SER A 361 32.35 1.82 -1.33
N GLU A 362 32.69 3.03 -0.85
CA GLU A 362 31.70 4.10 -0.65
C GLU A 362 30.95 4.48 -1.94
N THR A 363 31.57 4.26 -3.11
CA THR A 363 31.05 4.67 -4.42
C THR A 363 30.59 3.50 -5.31
N LEU A 364 30.65 2.26 -4.83
CA LEU A 364 30.22 1.09 -5.62
C LEU A 364 29.50 0.09 -4.72
N LYS A 365 28.21 -0.08 -4.95
CA LYS A 365 27.31 -0.90 -4.15
C LYS A 365 26.58 -1.90 -5.02
N PHE A 366 26.31 -3.07 -4.45
CA PHE A 366 25.59 -4.16 -5.09
C PHE A 366 24.44 -4.60 -4.20
N ARG A 367 23.30 -4.90 -4.83
CA ARG A 367 22.11 -5.43 -4.17
C ARG A 367 21.49 -6.52 -5.03
N SER A 368 21.09 -7.63 -4.43
CA SER A 368 20.26 -8.64 -5.08
C SER A 368 19.13 -9.04 -4.15
N LEU A 369 17.89 -8.89 -4.62
CA LEU A 369 16.68 -9.28 -3.93
C LEU A 369 16.08 -10.50 -4.63
N PHE A 370 15.76 -11.54 -3.86
CA PHE A 370 15.00 -12.70 -4.30
C PHE A 370 13.71 -12.79 -3.50
N ARG A 371 12.58 -13.00 -4.17
CA ARG A 371 11.26 -13.12 -3.56
C ARG A 371 10.49 -14.31 -4.11
N VAL A 372 9.78 -14.99 -3.21
CA VAL A 372 8.72 -15.93 -3.53
C VAL A 372 7.47 -15.49 -2.79
N GLY A 373 6.35 -15.34 -3.49
CA GLY A 373 5.07 -15.00 -2.89
C GLY A 373 3.97 -15.93 -3.39
N ARG A 374 2.99 -16.25 -2.55
CA ARG A 374 1.79 -16.99 -2.90
C ARG A 374 0.58 -16.37 -2.21
N THR A 375 -0.49 -16.17 -2.96
CA THR A 375 -1.79 -15.70 -2.46
C THR A 375 -2.88 -16.67 -2.90
N THR A 376 -3.71 -17.15 -1.98
CA THR A 376 -4.92 -17.93 -2.29
C THR A 376 -6.15 -17.15 -1.87
N ARG A 377 -7.18 -17.12 -2.70
CA ARG A 377 -8.46 -16.48 -2.41
C ARG A 377 -9.63 -17.39 -2.77
N ASP A 378 -10.38 -17.81 -1.77
CA ASP A 378 -11.65 -18.52 -1.91
C ASP A 378 -12.78 -17.58 -1.50
N SER A 379 -13.70 -17.27 -2.41
CA SER A 379 -14.82 -16.38 -2.09
C SER A 379 -16.10 -16.74 -2.84
N VAL A 380 -17.21 -16.41 -2.19
CA VAL A 380 -18.57 -16.44 -2.72
C VAL A 380 -19.25 -15.16 -2.29
N ILE A 381 -19.77 -14.39 -3.26
CA ILE A 381 -20.30 -13.05 -3.02
C ILE A 381 -21.61 -12.87 -3.82
N SER A 382 -22.62 -12.24 -3.20
CA SER A 382 -23.83 -11.79 -3.90
C SER A 382 -23.64 -10.40 -4.51
N ALA A 383 -23.69 -10.28 -5.84
CA ALA A 383 -23.90 -8.98 -6.47
C ALA A 383 -25.41 -8.67 -6.56
N PRO A 384 -25.90 -7.54 -6.02
CA PRO A 384 -27.31 -7.19 -6.13
C PRO A 384 -27.64 -6.75 -7.57
N ARG A 385 -28.64 -7.38 -8.19
CA ARG A 385 -29.09 -7.05 -9.56
C ARG A 385 -30.60 -7.02 -9.66
N PHE A 386 -31.17 -6.04 -10.34
CA PHE A 386 -32.61 -6.03 -10.61
C PHE A 386 -33.04 -7.25 -11.44
N ALA A 387 -34.07 -7.95 -10.98
CA ALA A 387 -34.60 -9.15 -11.65
C ALA A 387 -35.55 -8.82 -12.82
N GLY A 388 -35.94 -7.56 -12.96
CA GLY A 388 -36.89 -7.07 -13.96
C GLY A 388 -37.18 -5.59 -13.75
N THR A 389 -38.38 -5.14 -14.11
CA THR A 389 -38.73 -3.71 -14.07
C THR A 389 -39.28 -3.23 -12.70
N GLY A 390 -39.26 -4.10 -11.69
CA GLY A 390 -39.81 -3.86 -10.34
C GLY A 390 -38.72 -3.64 -9.28
N THR A 391 -39.02 -3.98 -8.02
CA THR A 391 -38.12 -3.79 -6.85
C THR A 391 -37.44 -5.07 -6.40
N THR A 392 -37.63 -6.18 -7.13
CA THR A 392 -37.04 -7.47 -6.79
C THR A 392 -35.60 -7.55 -7.30
N LEU A 393 -34.71 -8.04 -6.44
CA LEU A 393 -33.29 -8.24 -6.72
C LEU A 393 -32.95 -9.73 -6.80
N ASN A 394 -32.14 -10.09 -7.79
CA ASN A 394 -31.37 -11.32 -7.83
C ASN A 394 -30.08 -11.14 -7.01
N HIS A 395 -29.72 -12.17 -6.26
CA HIS A 395 -28.37 -12.35 -5.73
C HIS A 395 -27.50 -12.98 -6.83
N GLN A 396 -26.94 -12.16 -7.72
CA GLN A 396 -26.08 -12.65 -8.79
C GLN A 396 -24.83 -13.28 -8.17
N PHE A 397 -24.64 -14.57 -8.41
CA PHE A 397 -23.53 -15.34 -7.88
C PHE A 397 -22.21 -14.86 -8.49
N GLN A 398 -21.27 -14.50 -7.62
CA GLN A 398 -19.89 -14.21 -7.97
C GLN A 398 -18.99 -15.08 -7.08
N SER A 399 -17.93 -15.63 -7.65
CA SER A 399 -17.00 -16.48 -6.90
C SER A 399 -15.58 -16.36 -7.40
N ARG A 400 -14.62 -16.61 -6.51
CA ARG A 400 -13.22 -16.87 -6.87
C ARG A 400 -12.73 -18.10 -6.14
N ASP A 401 -11.89 -18.85 -6.83
CA ASP A 401 -11.09 -19.95 -6.32
C ASP A 401 -9.75 -19.78 -7.02
N GLN A 402 -8.98 -18.82 -6.49
CA GLN A 402 -7.85 -18.24 -7.17
C GLN A 402 -6.57 -18.51 -6.38
N GLU A 403 -5.52 -18.86 -7.11
CA GLU A 403 -4.16 -18.99 -6.60
C GLU A 403 -3.22 -18.18 -7.47
N ASP A 404 -2.46 -17.29 -6.84
CA ASP A 404 -1.49 -16.40 -7.47
C ASP A 404 -0.11 -16.68 -6.87
N THR A 405 0.91 -16.88 -7.70
CA THR A 405 2.30 -17.11 -7.26
C THR A 405 3.25 -16.18 -8.00
N ILE A 406 4.27 -15.68 -7.32
CA ILE A 406 5.34 -14.88 -7.90
C ILE A 406 6.71 -15.40 -7.47
N TYR A 407 7.62 -15.50 -8.44
CA TYR A 407 9.05 -15.67 -8.23
C TYR A 407 9.75 -14.46 -8.84
N SER A 408 10.54 -13.72 -8.08
CA SER A 408 11.22 -12.53 -8.59
C SER A 408 12.66 -12.48 -8.12
N ASN A 409 13.57 -12.11 -9.02
CA ASN A 409 14.92 -11.70 -8.70
C ASN A 409 15.22 -10.34 -9.32
N GLN A 410 15.64 -9.39 -8.50
CA GLN A 410 16.13 -8.09 -8.93
C GLN A 410 17.57 -7.93 -8.50
N THR A 411 18.46 -7.55 -9.41
CA THR A 411 19.86 -7.29 -9.10
C THR A 411 20.27 -5.90 -9.58
N ASP A 412 20.76 -5.09 -8.67
CA ASP A 412 21.12 -3.69 -8.85
C ASP A 412 22.62 -3.47 -8.55
N ILE A 413 23.25 -2.61 -9.34
CA ILE A 413 24.55 -1.99 -9.05
C ILE A 413 24.33 -0.47 -9.01
N VAL A 414 24.83 0.16 -7.96
CA VAL A 414 24.87 1.62 -7.83
C VAL A 414 26.33 2.06 -7.83
N ALA A 415 26.67 3.00 -8.72
CA ALA A 415 28.03 3.50 -8.88
C ALA A 415 28.05 5.04 -8.91
N ASP A 416 28.85 5.63 -8.02
CA ASP A 416 29.15 7.06 -8.01
C ASP A 416 30.51 7.31 -8.66
N PHE A 417 30.58 8.20 -9.65
CA PHE A 417 31.84 8.54 -10.32
C PHE A 417 31.80 9.93 -10.97
N GLU A 418 32.97 10.42 -11.36
CA GLU A 418 33.12 11.74 -11.99
C GLU A 418 33.66 11.61 -13.41
N THR A 419 33.10 12.38 -14.35
CA THR A 419 33.61 12.50 -15.73
C THR A 419 34.12 13.92 -15.98
N GLY A 420 35.05 14.36 -15.13
CA GLY A 420 35.55 15.75 -15.12
C GLY A 420 34.69 16.63 -14.24
N ALA A 421 33.91 17.55 -14.82
CA ALA A 421 33.04 18.46 -14.06
C ALA A 421 31.66 17.87 -13.71
N LEU A 422 31.35 16.69 -14.24
CA LEU A 422 30.07 16.02 -14.08
C LEU A 422 30.18 14.95 -13.01
N ARG A 423 29.27 14.95 -12.04
CA ARG A 423 29.15 13.90 -11.01
C ARG A 423 27.98 13.00 -11.40
N HIS A 424 28.24 11.71 -11.54
CA HIS A 424 27.28 10.69 -11.91
C HIS A 424 26.93 9.83 -10.70
N THR A 425 25.64 9.56 -10.54
CA THR A 425 25.12 8.47 -9.72
C THR A 425 24.35 7.54 -10.65
N LEU A 426 25.00 6.45 -11.04
CA LEU A 426 24.49 5.47 -11.98
C LEU A 426 23.85 4.31 -11.22
N THR A 427 22.65 3.90 -11.62
CA THR A 427 22.02 2.66 -11.19
C THR A 427 21.75 1.78 -12.41
N ALA A 428 22.35 0.61 -12.45
CA ALA A 428 22.14 -0.37 -13.51
C ALA A 428 21.65 -1.68 -12.90
N GLY A 429 20.77 -2.40 -13.59
CA GLY A 429 20.31 -3.67 -13.06
C GLY A 429 19.50 -4.50 -14.06
N PHE A 430 19.12 -5.67 -13.58
CA PHE A 430 18.22 -6.56 -14.28
C PHE A 430 17.20 -7.14 -13.33
N GLU A 431 16.07 -7.57 -13.89
CA GLU A 431 14.97 -8.17 -13.15
C GLU A 431 14.48 -9.39 -13.93
N LEU A 432 14.29 -10.50 -13.25
CA LEU A 432 13.70 -11.73 -13.78
C LEU A 432 12.53 -12.10 -12.90
N THR A 433 11.34 -12.23 -13.48
CA THR A 433 10.13 -12.54 -12.72
C THR A 433 9.28 -13.57 -13.46
N ARG A 434 8.74 -14.53 -12.71
CA ARG A 434 7.71 -15.47 -13.16
C ARG A 434 6.47 -15.30 -12.29
N GLU A 435 5.34 -15.06 -12.93
CA GLU A 435 4.04 -14.90 -12.28
C GLU A 435 3.09 -15.97 -12.79
N GLU A 436 2.41 -16.66 -11.88
CA GLU A 436 1.46 -17.73 -12.20
C GLU A 436 0.14 -17.37 -11.54
N SER A 437 -0.97 -17.52 -12.26
CA SER A 437 -2.30 -17.31 -11.71
C SER A 437 -3.27 -18.34 -12.26
N GLU A 438 -4.06 -18.97 -11.40
CA GLU A 438 -5.14 -19.89 -11.78
C GLU A 438 -6.41 -19.51 -11.03
N ASN A 439 -7.54 -19.42 -11.73
CA ASN A 439 -8.85 -19.22 -11.12
C ASN A 439 -9.86 -20.25 -11.64
N ARG A 440 -10.46 -21.02 -10.74
CA ARG A 440 -11.41 -22.10 -11.06
C ARG A 440 -12.85 -21.61 -11.02
N ALA A 441 -13.59 -21.86 -12.10
CA ALA A 441 -14.95 -21.37 -12.22
C ALA A 441 -15.95 -22.23 -11.44
N ARG A 442 -16.73 -21.57 -10.59
CA ARG A 442 -17.84 -22.18 -9.84
C ARG A 442 -19.18 -21.71 -10.38
N ALA A 443 -20.18 -22.56 -10.20
CA ALA A 443 -21.57 -22.22 -10.43
C ALA A 443 -22.38 -22.58 -9.18
N THR A 444 -23.61 -22.08 -9.15
CA THR A 444 -24.55 -22.38 -8.07
C THR A 444 -25.92 -22.76 -8.62
N ASP A 445 -26.66 -23.55 -7.84
CA ASP A 445 -28.08 -23.76 -8.04
C ASP A 445 -28.86 -22.44 -7.87
N THR A 446 -30.15 -22.40 -8.22
CA THR A 446 -30.96 -21.17 -8.10
C THR A 446 -30.89 -20.55 -6.70
N VAL A 447 -30.53 -19.28 -6.66
CA VAL A 447 -30.47 -18.46 -5.44
C VAL A 447 -31.83 -17.77 -5.25
N PRO A 448 -32.36 -17.64 -4.02
CA PRO A 448 -33.57 -16.87 -3.77
C PRO A 448 -33.41 -15.41 -4.25
N GLN A 449 -34.53 -14.70 -4.34
CA GLN A 449 -34.54 -13.26 -4.63
C GLN A 449 -34.76 -12.47 -3.36
N SER A 450 -34.23 -11.25 -3.30
CA SER A 450 -34.45 -10.28 -2.22
C SER A 450 -35.35 -9.14 -2.69
N ASP A 451 -35.97 -8.44 -1.75
CA ASP A 451 -36.61 -7.14 -2.02
C ASP A 451 -35.61 -6.00 -1.84
N LEU A 452 -35.67 -4.98 -2.70
CA LEU A 452 -34.79 -3.81 -2.63
C LEU A 452 -34.92 -3.07 -1.30
N PHE A 453 -36.14 -2.87 -0.79
CA PHE A 453 -36.37 -2.04 0.40
C PHE A 453 -36.31 -2.85 1.70
N HIS A 454 -36.55 -4.16 1.61
CA HIS A 454 -36.53 -5.07 2.76
C HIS A 454 -35.67 -6.31 2.43
N PRO A 455 -34.33 -6.16 2.34
CA PRO A 455 -33.46 -7.31 2.13
C PRO A 455 -33.58 -8.29 3.31
N ASN A 456 -33.39 -9.58 3.02
CA ASN A 456 -33.34 -10.61 4.05
C ASN A 456 -32.03 -11.41 3.96
N PRO A 457 -30.92 -10.90 4.52
CA PRO A 457 -29.62 -11.56 4.44
C PRO A 457 -29.56 -12.93 5.13
N THR A 458 -30.44 -13.15 6.10
CA THR A 458 -30.54 -14.41 6.86
C THR A 458 -31.44 -15.44 6.18
N GLN A 459 -31.86 -15.19 4.93
CA GLN A 459 -32.70 -16.11 4.20
C GLN A 459 -31.96 -17.42 3.93
N ASN A 460 -32.44 -18.50 4.52
CA ASN A 460 -31.86 -19.83 4.37
C ASN A 460 -31.74 -20.25 2.90
N TRP A 461 -30.51 -20.46 2.44
CA TRP A 461 -30.17 -20.98 1.12
C TRP A 461 -29.80 -22.47 1.23
N THR A 462 -30.54 -23.32 0.50
CA THR A 462 -30.32 -24.78 0.50
C THR A 462 -29.73 -25.29 -0.81
N GLY A 463 -29.15 -24.40 -1.61
CA GLY A 463 -28.53 -24.76 -2.87
C GLY A 463 -27.17 -25.43 -2.67
N ARG A 464 -26.47 -25.65 -3.78
CA ARG A 464 -25.08 -26.10 -3.78
C ARG A 464 -24.23 -25.16 -4.62
N ILE A 465 -22.96 -25.07 -4.25
CA ILE A 465 -21.91 -24.48 -5.07
C ILE A 465 -21.04 -25.64 -5.56
N PHE A 466 -20.73 -25.65 -6.84
CA PHE A 466 -19.93 -26.71 -7.45
C PHE A 466 -19.02 -26.13 -8.53
N HIS A 467 -17.85 -26.76 -8.70
CA HIS A 467 -16.96 -26.43 -9.81
C HIS A 467 -17.60 -26.86 -11.12
N THR A 468 -17.50 -25.98 -12.11
CA THR A 468 -18.01 -26.25 -13.46
C THR A 468 -17.07 -27.13 -14.28
N GLY A 469 -15.81 -27.24 -13.86
CA GLY A 469 -14.71 -27.83 -14.64
C GLY A 469 -13.96 -26.79 -15.48
N ALA A 470 -14.55 -25.61 -15.72
CA ALA A 470 -13.87 -24.51 -16.38
C ALA A 470 -12.89 -23.80 -15.44
N TYR A 471 -11.81 -23.26 -15.99
CA TYR A 471 -10.81 -22.48 -15.26
C TYR A 471 -10.09 -21.52 -16.21
N SER A 472 -9.47 -20.47 -15.67
CA SER A 472 -8.57 -19.60 -16.42
C SER A 472 -7.20 -19.63 -15.74
N ALA A 473 -6.14 -19.84 -16.50
CA ALA A 473 -4.77 -19.80 -15.99
C ALA A 473 -3.89 -18.86 -16.84
N ALA A 474 -2.92 -18.21 -16.20
CA ALA A 474 -1.94 -17.37 -16.86
C ALA A 474 -0.55 -17.58 -16.25
N ASP A 475 0.44 -17.79 -17.12
CA ASP A 475 1.85 -17.82 -16.80
C ASP A 475 2.53 -16.64 -17.50
N VAL A 476 3.25 -15.80 -16.76
CA VAL A 476 4.00 -14.67 -17.30
C VAL A 476 5.45 -14.74 -16.87
N ASP A 477 6.33 -15.01 -17.83
CA ASP A 477 7.77 -14.91 -17.68
C ASP A 477 8.22 -13.54 -18.17
N SER A 478 8.99 -12.82 -17.36
CA SER A 478 9.48 -11.48 -17.69
C SER A 478 10.96 -11.32 -17.37
N ALA A 479 11.65 -10.63 -18.28
CA ALA A 479 13.04 -10.25 -18.14
C ALA A 479 13.21 -8.77 -18.48
N ALA A 480 13.89 -8.02 -17.61
CA ALA A 480 14.13 -6.61 -17.83
C ALA A 480 15.59 -6.22 -17.59
N LEU A 481 16.04 -5.25 -18.37
CA LEU A 481 17.33 -4.57 -18.21
C LEU A 481 17.07 -3.08 -18.06
N TYR A 482 17.70 -2.44 -17.09
CA TYR A 482 17.54 -1.01 -16.87
C TYR A 482 18.83 -0.29 -16.51
N LEU A 483 18.86 0.99 -16.84
CA LEU A 483 19.94 1.91 -16.58
C LEU A 483 19.37 3.29 -16.24
N PHE A 484 19.78 3.85 -15.11
CA PHE A 484 19.46 5.19 -14.67
C PHE A 484 20.74 5.94 -14.38
N ASP A 485 20.82 7.20 -14.81
CA ASP A 485 21.93 8.07 -14.49
C ASP A 485 21.41 9.43 -14.01
N LYS A 486 21.92 9.85 -12.85
CA LYS A 486 21.74 11.18 -12.30
C LYS A 486 23.05 11.93 -12.45
N VAL A 487 23.04 12.96 -13.30
CA VAL A 487 24.22 13.75 -13.64
C VAL A 487 24.11 15.14 -13.05
N ALA A 488 24.86 15.42 -11.99
CA ALA A 488 24.96 16.75 -11.41
C ALA A 488 26.01 17.60 -12.15
N ILE A 489 25.63 18.81 -12.53
CA ILE A 489 26.43 19.79 -13.26
C ILE A 489 26.64 21.00 -12.34
N GLY A 490 27.77 20.99 -11.62
CA GLY A 490 27.98 21.92 -10.50
C GLY A 490 26.95 21.69 -9.39
N ASP A 491 26.51 22.77 -8.75
CA ASP A 491 25.59 22.71 -7.60
C ASP A 491 24.14 23.10 -7.95
N HIS A 492 23.91 23.65 -9.14
CA HIS A 492 22.62 24.23 -9.54
C HIS A 492 21.84 23.41 -10.57
N TRP A 493 22.48 22.50 -11.28
CA TRP A 493 21.83 21.77 -12.38
C TRP A 493 22.03 20.28 -12.22
N GLU A 494 20.99 19.52 -12.55
CA GLU A 494 21.02 18.07 -12.53
C GLU A 494 20.16 17.52 -13.67
N ILE A 495 20.67 16.51 -14.38
CA ILE A 495 19.95 15.79 -15.43
C ILE A 495 19.70 14.38 -14.91
N ASN A 496 18.47 13.91 -15.02
CA ASN A 496 18.10 12.54 -14.67
C ASN A 496 17.65 11.82 -15.94
N GLY A 497 18.24 10.67 -16.25
CA GLY A 497 17.85 9.82 -17.37
C GLY A 497 17.59 8.39 -16.91
N GLY A 498 16.66 7.70 -17.56
CA GLY A 498 16.36 6.30 -17.29
C GLY A 498 15.89 5.58 -18.54
N LEU A 499 16.42 4.37 -18.76
CA LEU A 499 15.99 3.45 -19.81
C LEU A 499 15.68 2.10 -19.15
N ARG A 500 14.59 1.46 -19.58
CA ARG A 500 14.26 0.09 -19.21
C ARG A 500 13.71 -0.64 -20.43
N TRP A 501 14.29 -1.78 -20.73
CA TRP A 501 13.80 -2.71 -21.72
C TRP A 501 13.17 -3.89 -20.99
N ASP A 502 11.90 -4.18 -21.29
CA ASP A 502 11.16 -5.34 -20.78
C ASP A 502 10.87 -6.30 -21.93
N TYR A 503 11.09 -7.58 -21.68
CA TYR A 503 10.60 -8.70 -22.48
C TYR A 503 9.62 -9.49 -21.62
N LEU A 504 8.41 -9.73 -22.14
CA LEU A 504 7.36 -10.47 -21.47
C LEU A 504 6.88 -11.58 -22.39
N GLU A 505 6.75 -12.78 -21.85
CA GLU A 505 6.14 -13.93 -22.49
C GLU A 505 4.95 -14.37 -21.63
N THR A 506 3.75 -14.36 -22.22
CA THR A 506 2.51 -14.74 -21.54
C THR A 506 1.89 -15.95 -22.22
N GLU A 507 1.63 -17.00 -21.44
CA GLU A 507 0.75 -18.10 -21.79
C GLU A 507 -0.56 -17.94 -21.02
N PHE A 508 -1.69 -17.87 -21.72
CA PHE A 508 -3.03 -17.85 -21.12
C PHE A 508 -3.80 -19.09 -21.55
N THR A 509 -4.34 -19.83 -20.59
CA THR A 509 -5.14 -21.03 -20.83
C THR A 509 -6.57 -20.83 -20.34
N ASP A 510 -7.53 -21.00 -21.24
CA ASP A 510 -8.96 -21.08 -20.94
C ASP A 510 -9.41 -22.54 -20.96
N GLY A 511 -9.64 -23.09 -19.79
CA GLY A 511 -10.17 -24.43 -19.59
C GLY A 511 -11.69 -24.45 -19.64
N HIS A 512 -12.26 -25.37 -20.40
CA HIS A 512 -13.69 -25.53 -20.62
C HIS A 512 -14.32 -26.53 -19.65
N ALA A 513 -15.62 -26.37 -19.39
CA ALA A 513 -16.39 -27.29 -18.54
C ALA A 513 -16.47 -28.74 -19.08
N ASP A 514 -16.23 -28.96 -20.36
CA ASP A 514 -16.23 -30.30 -20.99
C ASP A 514 -14.87 -31.02 -20.93
N GLY A 515 -13.85 -30.37 -20.35
CA GLY A 515 -12.48 -30.89 -20.22
C GLY A 515 -11.54 -30.54 -21.37
N GLY A 516 -11.98 -29.76 -22.37
CA GLY A 516 -11.09 -29.15 -23.36
C GLY A 516 -10.41 -27.88 -22.81
N SER A 517 -9.41 -27.35 -23.52
CA SER A 517 -8.78 -26.06 -23.21
C SER A 517 -8.27 -25.37 -24.47
N ASP A 518 -8.33 -24.04 -24.49
CA ASP A 518 -7.67 -23.20 -25.48
C ASP A 518 -6.49 -22.48 -24.83
N THR A 519 -5.33 -22.48 -25.50
CA THR A 519 -4.12 -21.82 -25.00
C THR A 519 -3.67 -20.74 -25.99
N TYR A 520 -3.37 -19.57 -25.46
CA TYR A 520 -2.97 -18.37 -26.19
C TYR A 520 -1.59 -17.94 -25.71
N ASN A 521 -0.70 -17.64 -26.65
CA ASN A 521 0.67 -17.24 -26.37
C ASN A 521 0.93 -15.85 -26.93
N ARG A 522 1.62 -15.01 -26.16
CA ARG A 522 2.00 -13.65 -26.55
C ARG A 522 3.38 -13.31 -26.03
N ASP A 523 4.20 -12.76 -26.91
CA ASP A 523 5.44 -12.08 -26.57
C ASP A 523 5.30 -10.57 -26.77
N ASP A 524 5.83 -9.80 -25.83
CA ASP A 524 5.90 -8.34 -25.87
C ASP A 524 7.32 -7.88 -25.56
N SER A 525 7.85 -6.95 -26.36
CA SER A 525 9.14 -6.32 -26.11
C SER A 525 9.01 -4.80 -26.16
N LEU A 526 9.28 -4.16 -25.03
CA LEU A 526 8.92 -2.76 -24.81
C LEU A 526 10.09 -1.99 -24.22
N LEU A 527 10.29 -0.77 -24.70
CA LEU A 527 11.29 0.17 -24.18
C LEU A 527 10.57 1.32 -23.50
N SER A 528 10.75 1.43 -22.19
CA SER A 528 10.32 2.59 -21.42
C SER A 528 11.50 3.49 -21.10
N TRP A 529 11.26 4.80 -21.11
CA TRP A 529 12.30 5.76 -20.77
C TRP A 529 11.74 6.97 -20.03
N ARG A 530 12.63 7.63 -19.31
CA ARG A 530 12.37 8.92 -18.67
C ARG A 530 13.56 9.84 -18.80
N ALA A 531 13.28 11.12 -18.89
CA ALA A 531 14.29 12.17 -18.87
C ALA A 531 13.76 13.37 -18.09
N ALA A 532 14.61 13.99 -17.29
CA ALA A 532 14.27 15.18 -16.54
C ALA A 532 15.45 16.12 -16.37
N LEU A 533 15.14 17.41 -16.31
CA LEU A 533 16.07 18.50 -16.00
C LEU A 533 15.64 19.14 -14.69
N VAL A 534 16.58 19.27 -13.77
CA VAL A 534 16.39 19.88 -12.44
C VAL A 534 17.30 21.10 -12.33
N TYR A 535 16.70 22.20 -11.88
CA TYR A 535 17.39 23.43 -11.51
C TYR A 535 17.21 23.68 -10.01
N LYS A 536 18.31 23.82 -9.28
CA LYS A 536 18.37 24.10 -7.84
C LYS A 536 18.79 25.56 -7.65
N PRO A 537 17.86 26.53 -7.58
CA PRO A 537 18.21 27.93 -7.38
C PRO A 537 18.95 28.16 -6.05
N VAL A 538 18.59 27.36 -5.04
CA VAL A 538 19.20 27.32 -3.70
C VAL A 538 19.20 25.88 -3.20
N GLU A 539 19.97 25.56 -2.17
CA GLU A 539 20.08 24.19 -1.63
C GLU A 539 18.73 23.62 -1.18
N ILE A 540 17.85 24.45 -0.61
CA ILE A 540 16.56 24.06 -0.05
C ILE A 540 15.43 23.94 -1.07
N GLY A 541 15.68 24.16 -2.37
CA GLY A 541 14.62 24.21 -3.38
C GLY A 541 15.03 23.70 -4.75
N SER A 542 14.10 23.04 -5.44
CA SER A 542 14.28 22.55 -6.80
C SER A 542 13.09 22.93 -7.69
N ILE A 543 13.38 23.11 -8.99
CA ILE A 543 12.39 23.24 -10.06
C ILE A 543 12.79 22.20 -11.11
N TYR A 544 11.83 21.43 -11.62
CA TYR A 544 12.11 20.38 -12.58
C TYR A 544 11.10 20.33 -13.71
N PHE A 545 11.57 19.85 -14.86
CA PHE A 545 10.72 19.38 -15.95
C PHE A 545 11.07 17.92 -16.24
N ALA A 546 10.06 17.06 -16.35
CA ALA A 546 10.21 15.64 -16.59
C ALA A 546 9.28 15.16 -17.71
N TYR A 547 9.78 14.18 -18.46
CA TYR A 547 9.03 13.42 -19.45
C TYR A 547 9.26 11.93 -19.18
N GLY A 548 8.20 11.13 -19.24
CA GLY A 548 8.28 9.69 -19.05
C GLY A 548 7.25 8.93 -19.86
N THR A 549 7.57 7.68 -20.21
CA THR A 549 6.68 6.76 -20.91
C THR A 549 6.31 5.55 -20.05
N SER A 550 5.15 4.97 -20.32
CA SER A 550 4.75 3.67 -19.79
C SER A 550 3.93 2.87 -20.80
N PHE A 551 3.68 1.60 -20.50
CA PHE A 551 2.93 0.72 -21.38
C PHE A 551 2.06 -0.28 -20.61
N ASN A 552 0.93 -0.70 -21.19
CA ASN A 552 0.03 -1.71 -20.62
C ASN A 552 -0.16 -2.88 -21.60
N PRO A 553 0.50 -4.04 -21.40
CA PRO A 553 0.28 -5.20 -22.24
C PRO A 553 -1.15 -5.72 -22.09
N ALA A 554 -1.65 -6.43 -23.09
CA ALA A 554 -3.05 -6.90 -23.11
C ALA A 554 -3.40 -7.82 -21.93
N THR A 555 -2.38 -8.47 -21.38
CA THR A 555 -2.46 -9.49 -20.32
C THR A 555 -2.19 -8.93 -18.92
N GLU A 556 -2.12 -7.61 -18.75
CA GLU A 556 -1.72 -6.95 -17.49
C GLU A 556 -2.43 -7.48 -16.23
N LEU A 557 -3.71 -7.85 -16.34
CA LEU A 557 -4.54 -8.23 -15.20
C LEU A 557 -4.41 -9.69 -14.77
N LEU A 558 -3.68 -10.53 -15.53
CA LEU A 558 -3.37 -11.96 -15.33
C LEU A 558 -4.58 -12.91 -15.14
N THR A 559 -5.77 -12.40 -14.80
CA THR A 559 -7.01 -13.15 -14.63
C THR A 559 -8.18 -12.34 -15.18
N SER A 560 -9.04 -13.02 -15.93
CA SER A 560 -10.33 -12.47 -16.41
C SER A 560 -11.35 -13.60 -16.42
N SER A 561 -12.62 -13.28 -16.21
CA SER A 561 -13.71 -14.27 -16.10
C SER A 561 -14.54 -14.43 -17.39
N SER A 562 -14.04 -13.99 -18.55
CA SER A 562 -14.70 -14.30 -19.83
C SER A 562 -13.73 -14.56 -20.99
N ALA A 563 -13.70 -15.80 -21.45
CA ALA A 563 -12.88 -16.31 -22.55
C ALA A 563 -12.97 -15.46 -23.84
N SER A 564 -14.16 -15.08 -24.27
CA SER A 564 -14.36 -14.38 -25.56
C SER A 564 -13.85 -12.93 -25.57
N ALA A 565 -13.88 -12.24 -24.42
CA ALA A 565 -13.26 -10.91 -24.30
C ALA A 565 -11.74 -11.02 -24.22
N VAL A 566 -11.22 -12.10 -23.63
CA VAL A 566 -9.77 -12.34 -23.53
C VAL A 566 -9.16 -12.52 -24.92
N VAL A 567 -9.72 -13.32 -25.83
CA VAL A 567 -9.10 -13.55 -27.16
C VAL A 567 -8.87 -12.28 -27.97
N ASN A 568 -9.88 -11.41 -28.02
CA ASN A 568 -9.80 -10.19 -28.82
C ASN A 568 -8.97 -9.10 -28.14
N GLN A 569 -8.93 -9.07 -26.80
CA GLN A 569 -8.02 -8.19 -26.05
C GLN A 569 -6.56 -8.67 -26.19
N PHE A 570 -6.32 -9.97 -26.04
CA PHE A 570 -4.99 -10.62 -26.06
C PHE A 570 -4.22 -10.40 -27.37
N ASN A 571 -4.95 -10.25 -28.49
CA ASN A 571 -4.37 -10.01 -29.82
C ASN A 571 -4.03 -8.54 -30.12
N THR A 572 -4.27 -7.61 -29.19
CA THR A 572 -3.92 -6.20 -29.39
C THR A 572 -2.50 -5.89 -28.94
N ASP A 573 -1.83 -4.96 -29.61
CA ASP A 573 -0.55 -4.40 -29.14
C ASP A 573 -0.70 -3.76 -27.74
N PRO A 574 0.40 -3.55 -27.00
CA PRO A 574 0.38 -2.85 -25.72
C PRO A 574 -0.16 -1.43 -25.85
N GLU A 575 -0.90 -0.97 -24.84
CA GLU A 575 -1.21 0.46 -24.74
C GLU A 575 0.08 1.22 -24.40
N GLU A 576 0.23 2.43 -24.90
CA GLU A 576 1.34 3.34 -24.75
C GLU A 576 0.84 4.62 -24.07
N ASN A 577 1.58 5.03 -23.06
CA ASN A 577 1.31 6.22 -22.30
C ASN A 577 2.53 7.12 -22.23
N ARG A 578 2.29 8.41 -22.13
CA ARG A 578 3.33 9.42 -21.92
C ARG A 578 2.85 10.50 -20.97
N SER A 579 3.78 11.13 -20.29
CA SER A 579 3.47 12.26 -19.42
C SER A 579 4.54 13.32 -19.43
N TYR A 580 4.07 14.54 -19.22
CA TYR A 580 4.86 15.74 -19.06
C TYR A 580 4.58 16.28 -17.66
N GLU A 581 5.62 16.63 -16.91
CA GLU A 581 5.47 17.20 -15.58
C GLU A 581 6.44 18.37 -15.38
N LEU A 582 5.91 19.51 -14.94
CA LEU A 582 6.66 20.68 -14.49
C LEU A 582 6.38 20.89 -13.01
N GLY A 583 7.38 20.76 -12.15
CA GLY A 583 7.17 20.85 -10.71
C GLY A 583 8.24 21.64 -9.97
N THR A 584 7.96 21.92 -8.70
CA THR A 584 8.89 22.56 -7.77
C THR A 584 8.71 21.98 -6.37
N LYS A 585 9.82 21.88 -5.63
CA LYS A 585 9.87 21.31 -4.29
C LYS A 585 10.73 22.17 -3.38
N TRP A 586 10.27 22.44 -2.17
CA TRP A 586 10.92 23.33 -1.22
C TRP A 586 10.90 22.76 0.19
N ASP A 587 12.06 22.69 0.81
CA ASP A 587 12.21 22.30 2.21
C ASP A 587 12.44 23.54 3.06
N LEU A 588 11.42 23.94 3.80
CA LEU A 588 11.38 25.16 4.61
C LEU A 588 11.54 24.83 6.10
N LEU A 589 11.70 25.87 6.92
CA LEU A 589 11.77 25.78 8.38
C LEU A 589 12.87 24.84 8.88
N ASP A 590 14.11 25.11 8.46
CA ASP A 590 15.27 24.24 8.74
C ASP A 590 15.05 22.80 8.27
N GLU A 591 14.51 22.68 7.05
CA GLU A 591 14.15 21.43 6.38
C GLU A 591 13.04 20.60 7.05
N LYS A 592 12.37 21.11 8.09
CA LYS A 592 11.29 20.40 8.79
C LYS A 592 9.97 20.33 8.02
N LEU A 593 9.76 21.17 7.02
CA LEU A 593 8.51 21.26 6.26
C LEU A 593 8.79 21.20 4.76
N SER A 594 8.20 20.23 4.06
CA SER A 594 8.28 20.13 2.60
C SER A 594 7.01 20.65 1.94
N ILE A 595 7.16 21.48 0.91
CA ILE A 595 6.08 21.96 0.05
C ILE A 595 6.40 21.54 -1.38
N THR A 596 5.43 20.92 -2.05
CA THR A 596 5.55 20.52 -3.44
C THR A 596 4.40 21.10 -4.26
N ALA A 597 4.68 21.43 -5.51
CA ALA A 597 3.68 21.77 -6.49
C ALA A 597 4.07 21.24 -7.87
N SER A 598 3.12 20.69 -8.62
CA SER A 598 3.36 20.21 -9.99
C SER A 598 2.19 20.50 -10.91
N LEU A 599 2.51 20.76 -12.18
CA LEU A 599 1.60 20.78 -13.32
C LEU A 599 1.92 19.56 -14.17
N PHE A 600 0.92 18.83 -14.62
CA PHE A 600 1.14 17.63 -15.41
C PHE A 600 0.07 17.44 -16.49
N ARG A 601 0.43 16.64 -17.49
CA ARG A 601 -0.46 16.10 -18.51
C ARG A 601 -0.02 14.68 -18.83
N THR A 602 -0.92 13.71 -18.59
CA THR A 602 -0.71 12.29 -18.89
C THR A 602 -1.70 11.89 -19.98
N GLU A 603 -1.18 11.19 -20.99
CA GLU A 603 -1.94 10.76 -22.16
C GLU A 603 -1.77 9.26 -22.33
N LYS A 604 -2.89 8.55 -22.50
CA LYS A 604 -2.95 7.19 -23.03
C LYS A 604 -3.32 7.30 -24.50
N THR A 605 -2.42 6.91 -25.39
CA THR A 605 -2.47 7.29 -26.82
C THR A 605 -3.11 6.25 -27.74
N ASN A 606 -3.31 5.04 -27.25
CA ASN A 606 -3.88 3.93 -28.01
C ASN A 606 -4.68 3.02 -27.05
N ALA A 607 -5.53 3.63 -26.22
CA ALA A 607 -6.41 2.90 -25.31
C ALA A 607 -7.26 1.87 -26.07
N ARG A 608 -7.42 0.69 -25.47
CA ARG A 608 -8.30 -0.37 -25.97
C ARG A 608 -9.75 0.08 -25.82
N THR A 609 -10.48 0.03 -26.92
CA THR A 609 -11.89 0.42 -26.99
C THR A 609 -12.69 -0.77 -27.51
N ALA A 610 -13.79 -1.09 -26.83
CA ALA A 610 -14.70 -2.14 -27.28
C ALA A 610 -15.60 -1.61 -28.42
N ASP A 611 -15.88 -2.44 -29.42
CA ASP A 611 -16.83 -2.09 -30.48
C ASP A 611 -18.27 -2.13 -29.95
N PRO A 612 -19.07 -1.04 -30.03
CA PRO A 612 -20.47 -1.08 -29.61
C PRO A 612 -21.34 -2.09 -30.36
N ALA A 613 -20.97 -2.47 -31.59
CA ALA A 613 -21.67 -3.45 -32.41
C ALA A 613 -21.20 -4.90 -32.13
N ASP A 614 -19.98 -5.07 -31.63
CA ASP A 614 -19.43 -6.32 -31.12
C ASP A 614 -18.60 -6.05 -29.86
N PRO A 615 -19.22 -6.04 -28.66
CA PRO A 615 -18.53 -5.71 -27.41
C PRO A 615 -17.43 -6.71 -27.03
N THR A 616 -17.27 -7.80 -27.79
CA THR A 616 -16.16 -8.72 -27.64
C THR A 616 -14.94 -8.32 -28.45
N ALA A 617 -15.06 -7.45 -29.46
CA ALA A 617 -13.95 -6.97 -30.28
C ALA A 617 -13.32 -5.70 -29.67
N PHE A 618 -12.00 -5.71 -29.51
CA PHE A 618 -11.22 -4.56 -29.00
C PHE A 618 -10.32 -3.98 -30.09
N GLU A 619 -10.27 -2.65 -30.19
CA GLU A 619 -9.39 -1.91 -31.10
C GLU A 619 -8.63 -0.83 -30.32
N LEU A 620 -7.34 -0.66 -30.62
CA LEU A 620 -6.46 0.37 -30.07
C LEU A 620 -6.70 1.72 -30.78
N SER A 621 -7.90 2.26 -30.62
CA SER A 621 -8.32 3.52 -31.25
C SER A 621 -8.76 4.58 -30.24
N GLY A 622 -8.55 4.32 -28.95
CA GLY A 622 -8.89 5.24 -27.89
C GLY A 622 -7.76 6.19 -27.54
N GLU A 623 -8.10 7.42 -27.18
CA GLU A 623 -7.19 8.40 -26.60
C GLU A 623 -7.83 8.95 -25.33
N GLN A 624 -7.07 8.99 -24.24
CA GLN A 624 -7.53 9.50 -22.94
C GLN A 624 -6.46 10.45 -22.39
N VAL A 625 -6.90 11.60 -21.91
CA VAL A 625 -6.03 12.60 -21.30
C VAL A 625 -6.47 12.89 -19.88
N VAL A 626 -5.49 13.04 -18.99
CA VAL A 626 -5.68 13.61 -17.66
C VAL A 626 -4.61 14.66 -17.42
N GLN A 627 -5.02 15.89 -17.18
CA GLN A 627 -4.14 17.03 -16.95
C GLN A 627 -4.58 17.81 -15.73
N GLY A 628 -3.65 18.54 -15.12
CA GLY A 628 -4.00 19.35 -13.96
C GLY A 628 -2.81 19.73 -13.11
N PHE A 629 -3.09 19.94 -11.83
CA PHE A 629 -2.07 20.35 -10.88
C PHE A 629 -2.23 19.69 -9.51
N GLU A 630 -1.11 19.51 -8.83
CA GLU A 630 -1.04 18.95 -7.49
C GLU A 630 -0.23 19.85 -6.56
N ILE A 631 -0.64 19.91 -5.30
CA ILE A 631 0.07 20.60 -4.23
C ILE A 631 0.17 19.64 -3.05
N GLY A 632 1.36 19.56 -2.44
CA GLY A 632 1.63 18.74 -1.26
C GLY A 632 2.30 19.54 -0.15
N LEU A 633 1.99 19.18 1.10
CA LEU A 633 2.56 19.76 2.31
C LEU A 633 2.81 18.63 3.31
N ALA A 634 4.05 18.45 3.76
CA ALA A 634 4.38 17.40 4.73
C ALA A 634 5.48 17.85 5.69
N GLY A 635 5.26 17.71 7.00
CA GLY A 635 6.28 17.99 8.01
C GLY A 635 5.75 18.75 9.22
N GLN A 636 6.58 19.65 9.76
CA GLN A 636 6.30 20.40 11.00
C GLN A 636 6.27 21.91 10.73
N ILE A 637 5.16 22.57 11.06
CA ILE A 637 5.00 24.04 10.99
C ILE A 637 5.69 24.71 12.18
N THR A 638 5.62 24.08 13.36
CA THR A 638 6.34 24.45 14.57
C THR A 638 6.78 23.16 15.26
N ASP A 639 7.59 23.25 16.31
CA ASP A 639 8.02 22.06 17.08
C ASP A 639 6.84 21.27 17.70
N ASN A 640 5.65 21.88 17.82
CA ASN A 640 4.44 21.26 18.36
C ASN A 640 3.32 21.09 17.33
N TRP A 641 3.52 21.43 16.06
CA TRP A 641 2.45 21.41 15.05
C TRP A 641 2.90 20.69 13.79
N ARG A 642 2.28 19.55 13.53
CA ARG A 642 2.56 18.65 12.41
C ARG A 642 1.43 18.66 11.40
N VAL A 643 1.77 18.58 10.12
CA VAL A 643 0.80 18.64 9.01
C VAL A 643 1.20 17.70 7.89
N PHE A 644 0.20 17.01 7.35
CA PHE A 644 0.28 16.21 6.14
C PHE A 644 -0.94 16.54 5.30
N ALA A 645 -0.76 17.20 4.16
CA ALA A 645 -1.86 17.67 3.34
C ALA A 645 -1.54 17.59 1.86
N GLY A 646 -2.59 17.47 1.05
CA GLY A 646 -2.49 17.56 -0.38
C GLY A 646 -3.78 18.05 -1.02
N TYR A 647 -3.65 18.57 -2.23
CA TYR A 647 -4.76 18.90 -3.10
C TYR A 647 -4.40 18.51 -4.54
N THR A 648 -5.39 18.03 -5.30
CA THR A 648 -5.27 17.79 -6.74
C THR A 648 -6.48 18.32 -7.49
N TYR A 649 -6.22 18.83 -8.68
CA TYR A 649 -7.20 19.14 -9.71
C TYR A 649 -6.91 18.25 -10.92
N LEU A 650 -7.92 17.50 -11.39
CA LEU A 650 -7.82 16.52 -12.49
C LEU A 650 -8.86 16.84 -13.57
N ASP A 651 -8.45 17.51 -14.63
CA ASP A 651 -9.24 17.65 -15.85
C ASP A 651 -9.01 16.42 -16.74
N SER A 652 -10.05 15.62 -16.96
CA SER A 652 -9.97 14.35 -17.68
C SER A 652 -10.97 14.27 -18.82
N GLU A 653 -10.53 13.74 -19.96
CA GLU A 653 -11.34 13.64 -21.17
C GLU A 653 -10.96 12.38 -21.97
N ILE A 654 -11.98 11.74 -22.56
CA ILE A 654 -11.83 10.71 -23.60
C ILE A 654 -11.82 11.43 -24.96
N GLU A 655 -10.62 11.67 -25.51
CA GLU A 655 -10.43 12.41 -26.76
C GLU A 655 -10.78 11.55 -27.99
N ALA A 656 -10.59 10.23 -27.92
CA ALA A 656 -11.00 9.29 -28.96
C ALA A 656 -11.54 7.97 -28.37
N SER A 657 -12.55 7.40 -29.03
CA SER A 657 -13.07 6.07 -28.75
C SER A 657 -13.79 5.50 -29.99
N LYS A 658 -13.81 4.17 -30.13
CA LYS A 658 -14.64 3.50 -31.13
C LYS A 658 -16.13 3.76 -30.91
N ASN A 659 -16.53 3.99 -29.66
CA ASN A 659 -17.88 4.37 -29.29
C ASN A 659 -18.03 5.90 -29.31
N PRO A 660 -18.74 6.51 -30.29
CA PRO A 660 -18.83 7.97 -30.38
C PRO A 660 -19.54 8.63 -29.21
N LEU A 661 -20.28 7.87 -28.39
CA LEU A 661 -20.96 8.37 -27.19
C LEU A 661 -20.00 8.56 -26.00
N GLU A 662 -18.77 8.06 -26.08
CA GLU A 662 -17.74 8.21 -25.05
C GLU A 662 -16.87 9.44 -25.28
N VAL A 663 -16.77 9.91 -26.52
CA VAL A 663 -15.89 11.04 -26.89
C VAL A 663 -16.37 12.32 -26.23
N GLY A 664 -15.47 13.00 -25.51
CA GLY A 664 -15.74 14.22 -24.74
C GLY A 664 -16.25 13.97 -23.32
N ASN A 665 -16.47 12.71 -22.91
CA ASN A 665 -16.82 12.37 -21.53
C ASN A 665 -15.56 12.34 -20.64
N ASN A 666 -15.78 12.42 -19.32
CA ASN A 666 -14.71 12.28 -18.34
C ASN A 666 -14.24 10.83 -18.25
N VAL A 667 -12.94 10.65 -17.95
CA VAL A 667 -12.37 9.34 -17.62
C VAL A 667 -13.05 8.82 -16.34
N PRO A 668 -13.58 7.58 -16.31
CA PRO A 668 -14.33 7.08 -15.16
C PRO A 668 -13.48 7.03 -13.89
N ASN A 669 -14.16 7.07 -12.74
CA ASN A 669 -13.56 7.06 -11.42
C ASN A 669 -12.52 8.18 -11.18
N THR A 670 -12.59 9.29 -11.94
CA THR A 670 -11.63 10.40 -11.84
C THR A 670 -12.31 11.63 -11.24
N PRO A 671 -12.17 11.86 -9.92
CA PRO A 671 -12.73 13.08 -9.32
C PRO A 671 -11.94 14.30 -9.77
N GLU A 672 -12.64 15.33 -10.26
CA GLU A 672 -11.99 16.56 -10.76
C GLU A 672 -11.24 17.30 -9.64
N ASN A 673 -11.74 17.21 -8.41
CA ASN A 673 -11.14 17.82 -7.24
C ASN A 673 -10.97 16.77 -6.15
N SER A 674 -9.80 16.71 -5.52
CA SER A 674 -9.63 15.94 -4.28
C SER A 674 -8.71 16.66 -3.32
N PHE A 675 -9.04 16.59 -2.03
CA PHE A 675 -8.29 17.24 -0.96
C PHE A 675 -8.15 16.29 0.23
N SER A 676 -6.98 16.32 0.84
CA SER A 676 -6.65 15.56 2.05
C SER A 676 -5.87 16.44 3.00
N LEU A 677 -6.24 16.42 4.27
CA LEU A 677 -5.52 17.07 5.35
C LEU A 677 -5.55 16.17 6.59
N TRP A 678 -4.39 15.99 7.19
CA TRP A 678 -4.22 15.48 8.53
C TRP A 678 -3.26 16.38 9.29
N THR A 679 -3.64 16.80 10.49
CA THR A 679 -2.79 17.66 11.32
C THR A 679 -2.89 17.28 12.78
N VAL A 680 -1.76 17.39 13.49
CA VAL A 680 -1.68 17.08 14.92
C VAL A 680 -0.95 18.22 15.63
N TYR A 681 -1.51 18.65 16.76
CA TYR A 681 -0.94 19.65 17.64
C TYR A 681 -0.62 19.04 19.00
N ASP A 682 0.64 19.09 19.40
CA ASP A 682 1.14 18.65 20.70
C ASP A 682 0.86 19.76 21.75
N LEU A 683 0.08 19.41 22.78
CA LEU A 683 -0.31 20.30 23.89
C LEU A 683 0.58 20.05 25.11
N PRO A 684 0.65 21.01 26.07
CA PRO A 684 1.32 20.79 27.34
C PRO A 684 0.79 19.57 28.11
N TYR A 685 1.61 19.03 29.01
CA TYR A 685 1.26 17.92 29.91
C TYR A 685 0.94 16.59 29.19
N GLY A 686 1.48 16.39 27.97
CA GLY A 686 1.40 15.12 27.25
C GLY A 686 0.13 14.91 26.42
N PHE A 687 -0.73 15.92 26.28
CA PHE A 687 -1.91 15.84 25.42
C PHE A 687 -1.56 16.11 23.96
N GLN A 688 -2.33 15.50 23.05
CA GLN A 688 -2.26 15.75 21.61
C GLN A 688 -3.68 15.87 21.06
N ILE A 689 -3.90 16.80 20.14
CA ILE A 689 -5.16 16.88 19.38
C ILE A 689 -4.84 16.73 17.90
N GLY A 690 -5.57 15.88 17.22
CA GLY A 690 -5.45 15.64 15.79
C GLY A 690 -6.78 15.86 15.08
N GLY A 691 -6.71 16.24 13.81
CA GLY A 691 -7.88 16.44 12.96
C GLY A 691 -7.57 16.11 11.51
N GLY A 692 -8.55 15.46 10.86
CA GLY A 692 -8.52 15.09 9.46
C GLY A 692 -9.69 15.68 8.69
N ALA A 693 -9.45 16.04 7.43
CA ALA A 693 -10.50 16.43 6.50
C ALA A 693 -10.19 15.85 5.11
N GLN A 694 -11.18 15.24 4.49
CA GLN A 694 -11.09 14.64 3.17
C GLN A 694 -12.23 15.15 2.29
N TYR A 695 -11.92 15.49 1.04
CA TYR A 695 -12.91 15.79 0.00
C TYR A 695 -12.61 14.99 -1.24
N VAL A 696 -13.64 14.35 -1.79
CA VAL A 696 -13.59 13.68 -3.08
C VAL A 696 -14.73 14.22 -3.92
N GLY A 697 -14.39 14.81 -5.08
CA GLY A 697 -15.35 15.30 -6.05
C GLY A 697 -16.22 14.18 -6.64
N SER A 698 -17.27 14.58 -7.37
CA SER A 698 -18.13 13.62 -8.03
C SER A 698 -17.35 12.84 -9.10
N ARG A 699 -17.79 11.60 -9.36
CA ARG A 699 -17.09 10.70 -10.29
C ARG A 699 -18.04 9.74 -10.96
N TYR A 700 -17.74 9.42 -12.22
CA TYR A 700 -18.55 8.53 -13.03
C TYR A 700 -18.12 7.07 -12.96
N ASN A 701 -19.05 6.14 -13.17
CA ASN A 701 -18.78 4.71 -13.09
C ASN A 701 -18.14 4.10 -14.35
N ASN A 702 -18.33 4.72 -15.52
CA ASN A 702 -17.89 4.19 -16.82
C ASN A 702 -17.64 5.30 -17.86
N ASN A 703 -17.06 4.93 -19.00
CA ASN A 703 -16.74 5.83 -20.13
C ASN A 703 -17.97 6.54 -20.73
N LEU A 704 -19.16 5.95 -20.57
CA LEU A 704 -20.42 6.56 -21.01
C LEU A 704 -20.96 7.60 -20.01
N ASN A 705 -20.29 7.79 -18.87
CA ASN A 705 -20.66 8.70 -17.79
C ASN A 705 -22.13 8.51 -17.36
N GLN A 706 -22.60 7.26 -17.33
CA GLN A 706 -24.01 6.96 -17.12
C GLN A 706 -24.46 7.18 -15.68
N ARG A 707 -23.60 6.86 -14.71
CA ARG A 707 -23.93 6.89 -13.28
C ARG A 707 -22.87 7.69 -12.55
N GLU A 708 -23.32 8.63 -11.73
CA GLU A 708 -22.48 9.55 -10.99
C GLU A 708 -22.57 9.25 -9.49
N ALA A 709 -21.41 9.04 -8.87
CA ALA A 709 -21.28 9.11 -7.43
C ALA A 709 -21.13 10.58 -7.01
N PRO A 710 -21.97 11.11 -6.11
CA PRO A 710 -21.86 12.47 -5.63
C PRO A 710 -20.53 12.76 -4.94
N ASP A 711 -20.19 14.04 -4.82
CA ASP A 711 -19.08 14.49 -4.00
C ASP A 711 -19.39 14.35 -2.51
N TYR A 712 -18.35 14.33 -1.68
CA TYR A 712 -18.51 14.23 -0.23
C TYR A 712 -17.34 14.83 0.54
N TRP A 713 -17.61 15.20 1.78
CA TRP A 713 -16.60 15.52 2.79
C TRP A 713 -16.67 14.52 3.94
N THR A 714 -15.52 14.06 4.41
CA THR A 714 -15.41 13.36 5.71
C THR A 714 -14.43 14.09 6.63
N PHE A 715 -14.68 14.00 7.94
CA PHE A 715 -13.87 14.64 8.96
C PHE A 715 -13.55 13.64 10.06
N ASP A 716 -12.29 13.58 10.45
CA ASP A 716 -11.81 12.68 11.50
C ASP A 716 -11.20 13.48 12.64
N ALA A 717 -11.19 12.93 13.84
CA ALA A 717 -10.62 13.57 15.02
C ALA A 717 -9.79 12.58 15.84
N MET A 718 -8.76 13.09 16.51
CA MET A 718 -7.92 12.33 17.41
C MET A 718 -7.64 13.09 18.70
N LEU A 719 -7.67 12.39 19.82
CA LEU A 719 -7.19 12.85 21.12
C LEU A 719 -6.17 11.84 21.66
N GLY A 720 -4.93 12.29 21.83
CA GLY A 720 -3.84 11.51 22.41
C GLY A 720 -3.48 11.99 23.80
N TYR A 721 -3.05 11.07 24.66
CA TYR A 721 -2.49 11.37 25.98
C TYR A 721 -1.30 10.46 26.28
N GLN A 722 -0.11 11.07 26.36
CA GLN A 722 1.12 10.42 26.79
C GLN A 722 1.14 10.33 28.31
N VAL A 723 0.84 9.15 28.85
CA VAL A 723 0.77 8.92 30.30
C VAL A 723 2.16 8.99 30.93
N ASN A 724 3.16 8.41 30.26
CA ASN A 724 4.58 8.45 30.60
C ASN A 724 5.40 8.09 29.35
N GLU A 725 6.71 7.93 29.43
CA GLU A 725 7.57 7.61 28.28
C GLU A 725 7.24 6.29 27.56
N ASN A 726 6.56 5.36 28.23
CA ASN A 726 6.26 4.03 27.68
C ASN A 726 4.79 3.83 27.31
N ILE A 727 3.86 4.64 27.83
CA ILE A 727 2.42 4.40 27.69
C ILE A 727 1.74 5.63 27.11
N ALA A 728 1.01 5.42 26.01
CA ALA A 728 0.12 6.40 25.42
C ALA A 728 -1.30 5.83 25.25
N ILE A 729 -2.30 6.67 25.42
CA ILE A 729 -3.70 6.35 25.13
C ILE A 729 -4.14 7.25 23.99
N ARG A 730 -4.86 6.70 23.01
CA ARG A 730 -5.40 7.45 21.88
C ARG A 730 -6.88 7.13 21.69
N LEU A 731 -7.67 8.17 21.40
CA LEU A 731 -9.05 8.07 20.94
C LEU A 731 -9.09 8.62 19.51
N ASN A 732 -9.52 7.81 18.56
CA ASN A 732 -9.80 8.21 17.19
C ASN A 732 -11.32 8.15 16.96
N VAL A 733 -11.86 9.17 16.29
CA VAL A 733 -13.26 9.21 15.86
C VAL A 733 -13.26 9.49 14.35
N TYR A 734 -13.86 8.59 13.60
CA TYR A 734 -13.88 8.63 12.13
C TYR A 734 -15.25 9.08 11.63
N ASN A 735 -15.28 9.76 10.49
CA ASN A 735 -16.50 10.28 9.88
C ASN A 735 -17.38 11.02 10.92
N LEU A 736 -16.82 12.02 11.59
CA LEU A 736 -17.43 12.76 12.70
C LEU A 736 -18.80 13.35 12.35
N ALA A 737 -18.97 13.76 11.09
CA ALA A 737 -20.22 14.30 10.55
C ALA A 737 -21.27 13.23 10.25
N ASP A 738 -20.89 11.94 10.25
CA ASP A 738 -21.75 10.79 9.91
C ASP A 738 -22.34 10.93 8.50
N GLU A 739 -21.47 11.30 7.55
CA GLU A 739 -21.82 11.47 6.15
C GLU A 739 -22.09 10.11 5.52
N ASP A 740 -23.20 10.00 4.78
CA ASP A 740 -23.52 8.86 3.91
C ASP A 740 -22.93 9.13 2.52
N TYR A 741 -21.82 8.46 2.19
CA TYR A 741 -21.12 8.66 0.92
C TYR A 741 -20.85 7.36 0.18
N ILE A 742 -20.68 7.48 -1.15
CA ILE A 742 -20.27 6.37 -2.00
C ILE A 742 -18.74 6.35 -2.01
N ASP A 743 -18.14 5.31 -1.45
CA ASP A 743 -16.68 5.15 -1.39
C ASP A 743 -16.15 4.46 -2.66
N ARG A 744 -16.82 3.38 -3.09
CA ARG A 744 -16.41 2.59 -4.26
C ARG A 744 -17.49 2.57 -5.33
N VAL A 745 -17.09 2.92 -6.55
CA VAL A 745 -18.00 2.94 -7.71
C VAL A 745 -17.80 1.67 -8.53
N GLY A 746 -18.89 0.95 -8.81
CA GLY A 746 -18.89 -0.24 -9.65
C GLY A 746 -19.82 -0.12 -10.85
N GLY A 747 -19.75 -1.12 -11.73
CA GLY A 747 -20.57 -1.20 -12.94
C GLY A 747 -22.05 -1.32 -12.59
N GLY A 748 -22.44 -2.41 -11.91
CA GLY A 748 -23.83 -2.71 -11.55
C GLY A 748 -24.27 -2.23 -10.16
N HIS A 749 -23.31 -1.87 -9.31
CA HIS A 749 -23.52 -1.51 -7.91
C HIS A 749 -22.48 -0.49 -7.43
N PHE A 750 -22.62 0.00 -6.21
CA PHE A 750 -21.63 0.83 -5.52
C PHE A 750 -21.52 0.37 -4.08
N VAL A 751 -20.38 0.60 -3.43
CA VAL A 751 -20.21 0.29 -2.01
C VAL A 751 -20.18 1.59 -1.21
N PRO A 752 -21.10 1.75 -0.24
CA PRO A 752 -21.05 2.86 0.70
C PRO A 752 -19.74 2.89 1.49
N GLY A 753 -19.31 4.08 1.87
CA GLY A 753 -18.22 4.24 2.82
C GLY A 753 -18.65 3.96 4.26
N PRO A 754 -17.71 3.68 5.17
CA PRO A 754 -18.02 3.50 6.58
C PRO A 754 -18.67 4.74 7.21
N GLY A 755 -19.70 4.50 8.03
CA GLY A 755 -20.33 5.50 8.88
C GLY A 755 -19.44 5.95 10.04
N ARG A 756 -19.98 6.77 10.95
CA ARG A 756 -19.23 7.25 12.11
C ARG A 756 -18.84 6.11 13.06
N SER A 757 -17.57 6.05 13.45
CA SER A 757 -17.06 5.08 14.43
C SER A 757 -16.03 5.70 15.38
N ALA A 758 -15.77 5.03 16.50
CA ALA A 758 -14.79 5.48 17.48
C ALA A 758 -13.96 4.31 18.02
N VAL A 759 -12.65 4.52 18.13
CA VAL A 759 -11.69 3.54 18.63
C VAL A 759 -10.84 4.16 19.72
N ILE A 760 -10.69 3.46 20.84
CA ILE A 760 -9.70 3.78 21.87
C ILE A 760 -8.57 2.75 21.82
N SER A 761 -7.32 3.19 21.79
CA SER A 761 -6.15 2.32 21.82
C SER A 761 -5.20 2.67 22.96
N LEU A 762 -4.55 1.63 23.48
CA LEU A 762 -3.45 1.69 24.43
C LEU A 762 -2.19 1.26 23.71
N ASN A 763 -1.26 2.20 23.57
CA ASN A 763 0.06 1.96 23.02
C ASN A 763 1.08 1.84 24.14
N VAL A 764 1.87 0.77 24.12
CA VAL A 764 2.93 0.50 25.08
C VAL A 764 4.23 0.30 24.31
N LYS A 765 5.29 1.06 24.60
CA LYS A 765 6.61 0.97 23.96
C LYS A 765 7.74 1.00 25.00
N PHE A 766 8.68 0.07 24.91
CA PHE A 766 9.86 -0.06 25.78
C PHE A 766 11.16 -0.07 24.98
#